data_AF-A0A538H431-F1
#
_entry.id   AF-A0A538H431-F1
#
_cell.length_a   1.000
_cell.length_b   1.000
_cell.length_c   1.000
_cell.angle_alpha   90.00
_cell.angle_beta   90.00
_cell.angle_gamma   90.00
#
_symmetry.space_group_name_H-M   'P 1'
#
loop_
_entity.id
_entity.type
_entity.pdbx_description
1 polymer ?
#
loop_
_entity_poly.entity_id
_entity_poly.type
_entity_poly.pdbx_seq_one_letter_code
_entity_poly.pdbx_strand_id
1 'polypeptide(L)'
;MAYCGGERREDLAQRCPPQPRAARRERARALRRPRRRRARRGHHPPRRARHGDALPPLPHEGGARRRRARGRVRAACRSGRGRSGARRRLGRLHRLPRARARRARSQSRPQGRARCARPGRSARRGDAHSHAAAASPPDPARAGAGDAARGLRSRGPAARLLDRRSRHRPHCGRRARLLAPLPRPAARRAPRRGRHAAAPAAADPRPARANRVSDGRLTGRALWTVFAALMLGMFLAALDQTIVSTALPTIVGDLGGLNHLSWVVTSYLLASTVSTPLYGKLGDMMGRKPVFLAAILIFLAGSMLAGLSQSMGELIGFRALQGIGAGGLMVGAQAIIADIVPPRERGRYMGLIGSVFAVASVAGPLLGGFLVDNLSWRWVFYVNMPVGALAVLIVVTRLHLHTPPVRHRIDILGATVLSAGVTALIMLTTWGGNEYAWGSAPIVALGVVGVALLAVFVWWETRAAEPILPLSLFRSRVFSVANAMGFTIGMAMFGAIVFIPLYLQLVYGASPTSSGLRMLPLMAGLLAAAIASGRAISRIGRYKVFPVAGTAILVVGMYLLSLLRVGTAPWLASVYMLVVGVGIGLVMQVLVLVVQNDARPEEIGVATSTATFFRSVGGSFGVAVFGTIFASRLAGQLAHFPRSVTTRLGSGVHLNPAQARHLPAAIHADFLQAFAHALHGVFLWGMAMAAVPFVLSWLLKEVPLRTTLGQTAELSAEQAAAAATPDERLLATAPGRPRH
;
A
#
# COMPACT_ATOMS: atom_id res chain seq x y z
N MET A 1 -27.77 -8.94 50.96
CA MET A 1 -29.22 -8.63 51.11
C MET A 1 -29.97 -9.61 50.25
N ALA A 2 -31.12 -10.10 50.70
CA ALA A 2 -31.90 -11.10 49.99
C ALA A 2 -33.04 -10.46 49.20
N TYR A 3 -33.52 -11.17 48.17
CA TYR A 3 -34.95 -11.46 48.01
C TYR A 3 -35.09 -12.86 47.37
N CYS A 4 -36.16 -13.58 47.71
CA CYS A 4 -36.40 -14.96 47.28
C CYS A 4 -37.83 -15.14 46.75
N GLY A 5 -38.02 -16.23 46.00
CA GLY A 5 -39.23 -16.66 45.30
C GLY A 5 -38.79 -17.31 43.98
N GLY A 6 -39.12 -18.54 43.64
CA GLY A 6 -40.24 -19.39 44.08
C GLY A 6 -41.36 -19.27 43.03
N GLU A 7 -41.86 -20.34 42.41
CA GLU A 7 -41.86 -21.77 42.79
C GLU A 7 -41.74 -22.75 41.58
N ARG A 8 -41.67 -24.07 41.88
CA ARG A 8 -42.08 -25.29 41.12
C ARG A 8 -41.87 -25.32 39.59
N ARG A 9 -41.07 -26.22 39.01
CA ARG A 9 -41.21 -27.70 38.91
C ARG A 9 -42.54 -28.19 38.32
N GLU A 10 -42.47 -28.75 37.12
CA GLU A 10 -43.24 -29.93 36.70
C GLU A 10 -42.41 -30.71 35.66
N ASP A 11 -42.49 -32.05 35.68
CA ASP A 11 -41.74 -32.96 34.80
C ASP A 11 -42.66 -33.50 33.70
N LEU A 12 -42.19 -33.57 32.44
CA LEU A 12 -42.73 -34.50 31.45
C LEU A 12 -41.72 -34.80 30.33
N ALA A 13 -41.52 -36.09 30.06
CA ALA A 13 -40.65 -36.61 29.00
C ALA A 13 -41.47 -36.99 27.74
N GLN A 14 -40.80 -37.61 26.76
CA GLN A 14 -41.34 -38.11 25.46
C GLN A 14 -41.47 -37.02 24.38
N ARG A 15 -41.21 -37.25 23.08
CA ARG A 15 -40.76 -38.45 22.31
C ARG A 15 -40.07 -37.98 21.00
N CYS A 16 -39.22 -38.83 20.39
CA CYS A 16 -38.71 -38.58 19.03
C CYS A 16 -39.69 -39.06 17.93
N PRO A 17 -39.80 -38.36 16.78
CA PRO A 17 -40.42 -38.91 15.56
C PRO A 17 -39.42 -39.76 14.74
N PRO A 18 -39.89 -40.77 13.97
CA PRO A 18 -39.02 -41.75 13.28
C PRO A 18 -38.78 -41.48 11.78
N GLN A 19 -37.77 -42.16 11.21
CA GLN A 19 -37.59 -42.30 9.75
C GLN A 19 -38.57 -43.32 9.15
N PRO A 20 -39.09 -43.11 7.93
CA PRO A 20 -39.77 -44.15 7.16
C PRO A 20 -38.77 -45.02 6.36
N ARG A 21 -38.96 -46.34 6.38
CA ARG A 21 -38.37 -47.30 5.43
C ARG A 21 -39.43 -48.26 4.92
N ALA A 22 -39.64 -48.26 3.60
CA ALA A 22 -40.25 -49.37 2.84
C ALA A 22 -39.33 -49.63 1.62
N ALA A 23 -38.97 -50.84 1.19
CA ALA A 23 -39.68 -52.14 1.08
C ALA A 23 -40.64 -52.19 -0.13
N ARG A 24 -40.65 -53.23 -1.01
CA ARG A 24 -39.71 -54.35 -1.26
C ARG A 24 -40.13 -55.08 -2.55
N ARG A 25 -39.21 -55.80 -3.22
CA ARG A 25 -39.45 -56.71 -4.39
C ARG A 25 -39.75 -55.94 -5.72
N GLU A 26 -39.69 -56.52 -6.92
CA GLU A 26 -39.65 -57.95 -7.34
C GLU A 26 -38.91 -58.19 -8.69
N ARG A 27 -38.66 -59.48 -9.00
CA ARG A 27 -38.43 -60.15 -10.31
C ARG A 27 -37.00 -60.47 -10.80
N ALA A 28 -36.78 -61.78 -10.97
CA ALA A 28 -35.73 -62.45 -11.76
C ALA A 28 -36.21 -62.60 -13.24
N ARG A 29 -35.56 -63.23 -14.23
CA ARG A 29 -34.55 -64.32 -14.37
C ARG A 29 -33.66 -64.00 -15.60
N ALA A 30 -32.33 -64.18 -15.63
CA ALA A 30 -31.52 -65.41 -15.58
C ALA A 30 -31.52 -66.27 -16.88
N LEU A 31 -30.34 -66.41 -17.53
CA LEU A 31 -30.02 -67.44 -18.53
C LEU A 31 -28.61 -68.05 -18.33
N ARG A 32 -28.36 -69.21 -18.93
CA ARG A 32 -27.33 -70.23 -18.58
C ARG A 32 -25.99 -69.99 -19.34
N ARG A 33 -24.77 -70.16 -18.79
CA ARG A 33 -23.99 -71.41 -18.42
C ARG A 33 -23.67 -72.33 -19.63
N PRO A 34 -22.62 -73.21 -19.65
CA PRO A 34 -21.44 -73.38 -18.75
C PRO A 34 -20.09 -73.93 -19.38
N ARG A 35 -18.97 -73.94 -18.59
CA ARG A 35 -17.83 -74.94 -18.52
C ARG A 35 -17.01 -75.29 -19.80
N ARG A 36 -15.68 -75.50 -19.78
CA ARG A 36 -14.83 -76.48 -19.02
C ARG A 36 -13.37 -75.94 -18.81
N ARG A 37 -12.33 -76.76 -18.48
CA ARG A 37 -11.91 -77.15 -17.10
C ARG A 37 -10.56 -77.97 -17.08
N ARG A 38 -9.35 -77.36 -17.14
CA ARG A 38 -8.01 -77.98 -16.85
C ARG A 38 -6.90 -76.89 -16.78
N ALA A 39 -5.81 -76.86 -15.97
CA ALA A 39 -5.31 -77.53 -14.74
C ALA A 39 -3.90 -78.17 -14.85
N ARG A 40 -2.86 -77.51 -14.30
CA ARG A 40 -1.56 -77.98 -13.71
C ARG A 40 -0.80 -76.70 -13.24
N ARG A 41 -0.27 -76.56 -12.01
CA ARG A 41 0.76 -77.27 -11.22
C ARG A 41 2.20 -77.07 -11.72
N GLY A 42 3.07 -76.48 -10.88
CA GLY A 42 4.52 -76.37 -11.01
C GLY A 42 5.14 -75.62 -9.81
N HIS A 43 6.30 -76.04 -9.29
CA HIS A 43 6.95 -75.52 -8.07
C HIS A 43 8.46 -75.28 -8.28
N HIS A 44 8.99 -74.24 -7.62
CA HIS A 44 10.38 -74.02 -7.16
C HIS A 44 11.59 -73.82 -8.13
N PRO A 45 12.66 -73.11 -7.66
CA PRO A 45 13.99 -72.91 -8.30
C PRO A 45 15.01 -74.00 -7.81
N PRO A 46 16.37 -73.86 -7.69
CA PRO A 46 17.35 -72.78 -8.04
C PRO A 46 18.75 -73.25 -8.59
N ARG A 47 19.72 -72.32 -8.78
CA ARG A 47 21.23 -72.35 -8.57
C ARG A 47 21.93 -71.30 -9.48
N ARG A 48 22.93 -70.49 -9.05
CA ARG A 48 24.34 -70.70 -8.58
C ARG A 48 25.32 -71.11 -9.71
N ALA A 49 26.60 -70.69 -9.78
CA ALA A 49 27.45 -69.83 -8.91
C ALA A 49 28.44 -69.00 -9.77
N ARG A 50 29.09 -67.94 -9.26
CA ARG A 50 30.42 -67.86 -8.55
C ARG A 50 30.69 -66.34 -8.31
N HIS A 51 31.60 -65.80 -7.48
CA HIS A 51 32.44 -66.14 -6.30
C HIS A 51 32.87 -64.76 -5.70
N GLY A 52 33.44 -64.60 -4.50
CA GLY A 52 33.80 -65.50 -3.41
C GLY A 52 34.09 -64.69 -2.13
N ASP A 53 34.22 -65.34 -0.97
CA ASP A 53 34.07 -64.73 0.37
C ASP A 53 35.40 -64.51 1.13
N ALA A 54 35.45 -63.53 2.07
CA ALA A 54 35.98 -63.67 3.45
C ALA A 54 36.17 -62.35 4.26
N LEU A 55 35.99 -62.45 5.58
CA LEU A 55 36.33 -61.55 6.72
C LEU A 55 36.59 -62.48 7.95
N PRO A 56 37.10 -62.07 9.14
CA PRO A 56 37.34 -60.73 9.73
C PRO A 56 38.88 -60.56 10.02
N PRO A 57 39.49 -60.01 11.13
CA PRO A 57 39.01 -59.28 12.32
C PRO A 57 39.78 -57.96 12.66
N LEU A 58 40.58 -57.92 13.74
CA LEU A 58 41.29 -56.78 14.35
C LEU A 58 42.65 -57.28 14.92
N PRO A 59 43.65 -56.40 15.18
CA PRO A 59 43.90 -55.98 16.57
C PRO A 59 44.45 -54.53 16.75
N HIS A 60 44.88 -54.21 17.98
CA HIS A 60 45.54 -52.97 18.41
C HIS A 60 46.91 -52.69 17.75
N GLU A 61 47.33 -51.43 17.72
CA GLU A 61 48.51 -50.88 18.44
C GLU A 61 48.67 -49.36 18.15
N GLY A 62 49.67 -48.67 18.73
CA GLY A 62 49.89 -47.25 18.48
C GLY A 62 51.29 -46.73 18.78
N GLY A 63 51.71 -45.67 18.07
CA GLY A 63 52.97 -44.95 18.29
C GLY A 63 52.80 -43.44 17.98
N ALA A 64 52.83 -42.53 18.96
CA ALA A 64 53.96 -42.11 19.79
C ALA A 64 54.93 -41.12 19.10
N ARG A 65 54.74 -39.82 19.37
CA ARG A 65 55.82 -38.81 19.38
C ARG A 65 55.90 -38.15 20.76
N ARG A 66 57.06 -38.27 21.42
CA ARG A 66 57.31 -37.72 22.76
C ARG A 66 57.87 -36.29 22.68
N ARG A 67 57.39 -35.39 23.56
CA ARG A 67 58.24 -34.43 24.30
C ARG A 67 57.75 -34.33 25.74
N ARG A 68 58.66 -34.06 26.70
CA ARG A 68 58.41 -34.08 28.16
C ARG A 68 58.78 -32.74 28.81
N ALA A 69 57.89 -32.21 29.65
CA ALA A 69 58.16 -31.43 30.87
C ALA A 69 56.86 -31.46 31.71
N ARG A 70 56.81 -31.94 32.97
CA ARG A 70 57.27 -31.26 34.21
C ARG A 70 56.80 -29.80 34.29
N GLY A 71 55.77 -29.39 35.06
CA GLY A 71 54.82 -30.12 35.91
C GLY A 71 54.94 -29.82 37.41
N ARG A 72 53.82 -29.55 38.12
CA ARG A 72 53.70 -29.63 39.59
C ARG A 72 52.23 -29.60 40.05
N VAL A 73 51.93 -30.37 41.10
CA VAL A 73 50.65 -30.34 41.86
C VAL A 73 50.83 -29.45 43.10
N ARG A 74 49.79 -28.71 43.50
CA ARG A 74 49.49 -28.42 44.92
C ARG A 74 48.05 -27.96 45.10
N ALA A 75 47.29 -28.73 45.88
CA ALA A 75 46.08 -28.26 46.55
C ALA A 75 46.44 -27.78 47.97
N ALA A 76 45.65 -26.87 48.53
CA ALA A 76 45.72 -26.51 49.95
C ALA A 76 44.34 -26.07 50.45
N CYS A 77 43.75 -26.84 51.35
CA CYS A 77 42.57 -26.42 52.10
C CYS A 77 42.97 -25.40 53.19
N ARG A 78 42.03 -24.53 53.58
CA ARG A 78 41.97 -24.05 54.97
C ARG A 78 40.53 -23.96 55.44
N SER A 79 40.33 -24.20 56.73
CA SER A 79 39.03 -24.46 57.35
C SER A 79 38.85 -23.67 58.66
N GLY A 80 37.60 -23.38 58.98
CA GLY A 80 37.11 -22.78 60.24
C GLY A 80 35.60 -22.56 60.10
N ARG A 81 34.71 -23.18 60.86
CA ARG A 81 34.48 -23.09 62.32
C ARG A 81 34.25 -21.63 62.77
N GLY A 82 33.12 -21.26 63.38
CA GLY A 82 31.92 -22.04 63.75
C GLY A 82 30.97 -21.26 64.68
N ARG A 83 30.04 -21.96 65.36
CA ARG A 83 28.90 -21.46 66.19
C ARG A 83 27.70 -20.95 65.35
N SER A 84 26.42 -21.33 65.50
CA SER A 84 25.61 -22.06 66.52
C SER A 84 24.85 -21.19 67.54
N GLY A 85 23.53 -21.40 67.65
CA GLY A 85 22.58 -20.69 68.53
C GLY A 85 21.51 -19.91 67.73
N ALA A 86 20.20 -20.20 67.64
CA ALA A 86 19.23 -21.14 68.23
C ALA A 86 18.21 -20.54 69.25
N ARG A 87 16.92 -20.86 69.02
CA ARG A 87 15.71 -20.79 69.92
C ARG A 87 14.86 -19.49 70.06
N ARG A 88 13.69 -19.53 69.41
CA ARG A 88 12.29 -19.46 69.96
C ARG A 88 11.92 -18.44 71.07
N ARG A 89 10.86 -17.61 70.87
CA ARG A 89 9.49 -17.66 71.48
C ARG A 89 8.67 -16.34 71.36
N LEU A 90 7.36 -16.47 71.62
CA LEU A 90 6.23 -15.51 71.60
C LEU A 90 6.40 -14.25 72.50
N GLY A 91 5.60 -13.18 72.26
CA GLY A 91 5.29 -12.19 73.32
C GLY A 91 4.53 -10.89 72.95
N ARG A 92 3.22 -10.87 73.20
CA ARG A 92 2.29 -9.72 73.43
C ARG A 92 2.87 -8.62 74.37
N LEU A 93 2.46 -7.32 74.46
CA LEU A 93 1.14 -6.66 74.32
C LEU A 93 1.21 -5.09 74.44
N HIS A 94 0.09 -4.37 74.19
CA HIS A 94 -0.28 -2.98 74.59
C HIS A 94 0.50 -1.78 73.97
N ARG A 95 -0.04 -0.53 73.87
CA ARG A 95 -1.25 0.13 74.46
C ARG A 95 -2.21 0.76 73.41
N LEU A 96 -3.39 1.19 73.88
CA LEU A 96 -4.48 1.99 73.25
C LEU A 96 -4.63 3.32 74.07
N PRO A 97 -5.56 4.31 73.84
CA PRO A 97 -6.89 4.19 73.19
C PRO A 97 -7.58 5.44 72.51
N ARG A 98 -8.83 5.23 72.03
CA ARG A 98 -9.97 6.19 71.82
C ARG A 98 -9.91 7.21 70.63
N ALA A 99 -11.02 7.59 69.97
CA ALA A 99 -12.41 7.05 69.95
C ALA A 99 -13.33 7.65 68.85
N ARG A 100 -14.25 6.82 68.29
CA ARG A 100 -15.63 7.13 67.76
C ARG A 100 -15.75 8.15 66.59
N ALA A 101 -16.87 8.33 65.84
CA ALA A 101 -17.97 7.49 65.27
C ALA A 101 -18.77 8.40 64.25
N ARG A 102 -19.93 8.13 63.59
CA ARG A 102 -20.93 7.02 63.57
C ARG A 102 -21.86 7.08 62.30
N ARG A 103 -21.90 6.02 61.46
CA ARG A 103 -23.03 5.62 60.54
C ARG A 103 -23.38 6.51 59.30
N ALA A 104 -24.41 6.06 58.55
CA ALA A 104 -24.87 6.50 57.22
C ALA A 104 -26.42 6.33 57.09
N ARG A 105 -26.98 6.61 55.88
CA ARG A 105 -28.44 6.68 55.48
C ARG A 105 -29.08 8.07 55.69
N SER A 106 -30.13 8.52 54.98
CA SER A 106 -30.71 8.22 53.64
C SER A 106 -31.93 9.14 53.32
N GLN A 107 -32.46 9.10 52.08
CA GLN A 107 -33.82 9.55 51.64
C GLN A 107 -34.06 11.05 51.31
N SER A 108 -35.27 11.33 50.80
CA SER A 108 -35.95 12.65 50.61
C SER A 108 -35.68 13.49 49.35
N ARG A 109 -36.46 13.22 48.29
CA ARG A 109 -37.04 14.20 47.35
C ARG A 109 -38.14 15.03 48.10
N PRO A 110 -38.59 16.24 47.66
CA PRO A 110 -39.29 16.40 46.36
C PRO A 110 -39.26 17.77 45.62
N GLN A 111 -39.69 17.71 44.35
CA GLN A 111 -40.49 18.65 43.51
C GLN A 111 -40.42 20.20 43.66
N GLY A 112 -40.47 20.92 42.52
CA GLY A 112 -40.83 22.35 42.54
C GLY A 112 -40.84 23.17 41.24
N ARG A 113 -41.71 22.87 40.24
CA ARG A 113 -42.19 23.81 39.17
C ARG A 113 -41.10 24.36 38.19
N ALA A 114 -41.39 24.97 37.04
CA ALA A 114 -42.54 24.87 36.10
C ALA A 114 -42.06 25.16 34.64
N ARG A 115 -42.92 24.93 33.64
CA ARG A 115 -42.69 25.27 32.22
C ARG A 115 -43.08 26.74 31.93
N CYS A 116 -42.49 27.39 30.93
CA CYS A 116 -43.23 27.84 29.73
C CYS A 116 -42.39 28.50 28.60
N ALA A 117 -42.37 27.83 27.44
CA ALA A 117 -42.90 28.33 26.16
C ALA A 117 -42.49 29.70 25.53
N ARG A 118 -41.61 29.59 24.51
CA ARG A 118 -41.89 29.93 23.07
C ARG A 118 -41.83 31.43 22.63
N PRO A 119 -41.92 31.78 21.31
CA PRO A 119 -40.84 32.57 20.66
C PRO A 119 -41.27 33.84 19.87
N GLY A 120 -40.28 34.65 19.44
CA GLY A 120 -40.49 35.87 18.63
C GLY A 120 -39.57 36.01 17.41
N ARG A 121 -40.16 36.23 16.23
CA ARG A 121 -39.56 36.23 14.89
C ARG A 121 -38.66 37.44 14.53
N SER A 122 -37.60 37.15 13.77
CA SER A 122 -37.21 37.74 12.46
C SER A 122 -36.51 39.11 12.29
N ALA A 123 -35.83 39.21 11.14
CA ALA A 123 -35.72 40.35 10.20
C ALA A 123 -34.37 41.12 10.05
N ARG A 124 -33.64 40.74 8.98
CA ARG A 124 -33.03 41.59 7.92
C ARG A 124 -31.92 42.64 8.19
N ARG A 125 -30.93 42.58 7.26
CA ARG A 125 -30.10 43.69 6.71
C ARG A 125 -29.11 44.39 7.65
N GLY A 126 -28.14 45.11 7.07
CA GLY A 126 -27.47 46.20 7.79
C GLY A 126 -25.99 46.49 7.52
N ASP A 127 -25.49 46.27 6.30
CA ASP A 127 -24.31 47.00 5.76
C ASP A 127 -22.98 46.94 6.56
N ALA A 128 -22.01 47.76 6.16
CA ALA A 128 -20.64 47.76 6.65
C ALA A 128 -20.28 49.11 7.27
N HIS A 129 -19.17 49.18 8.03
CA HIS A 129 -18.25 50.31 7.93
C HIS A 129 -16.82 49.92 8.33
N SER A 130 -15.88 50.79 7.95
CA SER A 130 -14.44 50.62 8.00
C SER A 130 -13.79 51.50 9.07
N HIS A 131 -12.69 51.04 9.68
CA HIS A 131 -11.67 51.91 10.27
C HIS A 131 -10.27 51.49 9.81
N ALA A 132 -9.29 52.40 9.88
CA ALA A 132 -8.04 52.35 9.10
C ALA A 132 -6.85 52.99 9.84
N ALA A 133 -5.65 52.89 9.23
CA ALA A 133 -4.33 53.42 9.68
C ALA A 133 -3.76 52.76 10.97
N ALA A 134 -2.47 52.81 11.33
CA ALA A 134 -1.22 53.39 10.77
C ALA A 134 0.00 52.59 11.36
N ALA A 135 1.30 52.73 11.05
CA ALA A 135 2.13 53.41 10.01
C ALA A 135 3.56 52.77 10.01
N SER A 136 4.49 53.23 9.16
CA SER A 136 5.90 52.75 9.06
C SER A 136 6.88 53.86 8.60
N PRO A 137 8.22 53.75 8.73
CA PRO A 137 9.07 52.82 9.49
C PRO A 137 9.77 53.53 10.71
N PRO A 138 11.06 53.96 10.82
CA PRO A 138 12.28 53.92 9.96
C PRO A 138 13.52 53.21 10.62
N ASP A 139 14.75 53.67 10.28
CA ASP A 139 16.13 53.25 10.69
C ASP A 139 16.78 54.34 11.63
N PRO A 140 18.07 54.30 12.13
CA PRO A 140 19.23 53.44 11.80
C PRO A 140 20.21 52.95 12.93
N ALA A 141 20.91 51.84 12.66
CA ALA A 141 22.37 51.53 12.84
C ALA A 141 23.15 51.52 14.21
N ARG A 142 24.28 50.76 14.17
CA ARG A 142 25.50 50.72 15.06
C ARG A 142 25.37 50.01 16.45
N ALA A 143 26.42 49.39 17.04
CA ALA A 143 27.76 48.98 16.55
C ALA A 143 28.48 47.96 17.48
N GLY A 144 29.57 47.36 16.99
CA GLY A 144 30.67 46.72 17.75
C GLY A 144 30.72 45.17 17.73
N ALA A 145 31.84 44.49 17.97
CA ALA A 145 33.29 44.77 17.81
C ALA A 145 34.06 43.47 18.22
N GLY A 146 35.25 43.18 17.68
CA GLY A 146 36.09 42.06 18.15
C GLY A 146 37.06 41.48 17.10
N ASP A 147 38.36 41.57 17.35
CA ASP A 147 39.43 41.32 16.37
C ASP A 147 40.02 39.90 16.35
N ALA A 148 40.55 39.51 15.18
CA ALA A 148 41.71 38.62 15.03
C ALA A 148 42.45 38.98 13.73
N ALA A 149 43.79 38.92 13.71
CA ALA A 149 44.62 39.61 12.70
C ALA A 149 45.84 38.80 12.18
N ARG A 150 46.61 39.45 11.27
CA ARG A 150 47.83 39.00 10.54
C ARG A 150 47.53 38.12 9.32
N GLY A 151 48.18 38.26 8.15
CA GLY A 151 49.18 39.18 7.59
C GLY A 151 49.38 38.80 6.10
N LEU A 152 50.19 39.37 5.20
CA LEU A 152 51.19 40.43 5.17
C LEU A 152 51.78 40.41 3.72
N ARG A 153 51.89 41.56 3.03
CA ARG A 153 52.80 41.81 1.85
C ARG A 153 52.52 41.05 0.52
N SER A 154 52.97 41.50 -0.67
CA SER A 154 53.29 42.85 -1.20
C SER A 154 53.67 42.85 -2.70
N ARG A 155 53.50 44.00 -3.39
CA ARG A 155 54.20 44.47 -4.63
C ARG A 155 53.93 43.79 -6.00
N GLY A 156 53.91 44.62 -7.05
CA GLY A 156 54.20 44.26 -8.45
C GLY A 156 55.69 44.57 -8.80
N PRO A 157 56.09 45.04 -10.02
CA PRO A 157 55.25 45.63 -11.08
C PRO A 157 55.70 45.44 -12.58
N ALA A 158 54.90 46.02 -13.50
CA ALA A 158 55.28 46.79 -14.72
C ALA A 158 55.81 46.17 -16.05
N ALA A 159 55.39 46.85 -17.15
CA ALA A 159 56.01 46.98 -18.50
C ALA A 159 55.93 45.76 -19.45
N ARG A 160 55.95 45.85 -20.80
CA ARG A 160 56.25 46.86 -21.87
C ARG A 160 55.36 46.57 -23.12
N LEU A 161 55.21 47.36 -24.20
CA LEU A 161 55.21 48.82 -24.55
C LEU A 161 54.85 48.92 -26.07
N LEU A 162 54.66 50.15 -26.61
CA LEU A 162 54.45 50.55 -28.04
C LEU A 162 53.00 50.40 -28.59
N ASP A 163 52.30 51.42 -29.14
CA ASP A 163 52.58 52.41 -30.24
C ASP A 163 52.27 51.78 -31.63
N ARG A 164 51.65 52.38 -32.68
CA ARG A 164 51.42 53.77 -33.18
C ARG A 164 50.12 53.75 -34.05
N ARG A 165 49.28 54.76 -34.40
CA ARG A 165 49.25 56.25 -34.37
C ARG A 165 47.79 56.79 -34.34
N SER A 166 47.54 58.06 -34.72
CA SER A 166 46.23 58.73 -34.90
C SER A 166 46.09 59.40 -36.30
N ARG A 167 44.86 59.80 -36.73
CA ARG A 167 44.48 61.14 -37.33
C ARG A 167 43.20 61.21 -38.22
N HIS A 168 42.48 62.34 -38.08
CA HIS A 168 41.78 63.23 -39.06
C HIS A 168 40.89 62.76 -40.26
N ARG A 169 39.75 63.49 -40.43
CA ARG A 169 39.06 63.87 -41.70
C ARG A 169 39.89 64.97 -42.45
N PRO A 170 39.73 65.32 -43.77
CA PRO A 170 38.46 65.39 -44.53
C PRO A 170 38.55 65.19 -46.09
N HIS A 171 37.51 65.69 -46.81
CA HIS A 171 37.42 66.11 -48.23
C HIS A 171 37.13 65.12 -49.40
N CYS A 172 35.96 65.37 -50.01
CA CYS A 172 35.68 65.66 -51.44
C CYS A 172 36.34 64.89 -52.59
N GLY A 173 35.51 64.32 -53.48
CA GLY A 173 35.83 63.99 -54.87
C GLY A 173 34.58 64.06 -55.78
N ARG A 174 34.71 64.57 -57.02
CA ARG A 174 33.60 64.78 -57.98
C ARG A 174 33.61 63.76 -59.13
N ARG A 175 32.43 63.28 -59.55
CA ARG A 175 31.89 63.17 -60.93
C ARG A 175 30.70 62.17 -60.96
N ALA A 176 29.73 62.19 -61.88
CA ALA A 176 28.96 63.22 -62.62
C ALA A 176 28.18 62.49 -63.75
N ARG A 177 27.06 63.07 -64.24
CA ARG A 177 26.17 62.58 -65.34
C ARG A 177 25.18 61.45 -64.90
N LEU A 178 23.94 61.37 -65.38
CA LEU A 178 23.18 62.22 -66.34
C LEU A 178 21.65 62.25 -66.05
N LEU A 179 20.92 63.09 -66.79
CA LEU A 179 19.49 63.48 -66.72
C LEU A 179 18.49 62.29 -66.83
N ALA A 180 17.39 62.18 -66.07
CA ALA A 180 16.07 62.90 -66.07
C ALA A 180 15.07 62.38 -67.15
N PRO A 181 13.72 62.64 -67.10
CA PRO A 181 12.91 63.39 -66.13
C PRO A 181 11.62 62.64 -65.61
N LEU A 182 10.78 63.33 -64.81
CA LEU A 182 9.39 62.95 -64.47
C LEU A 182 8.38 63.42 -65.54
N PRO A 183 7.13 62.91 -65.51
CA PRO A 183 6.01 63.86 -65.35
C PRO A 183 4.81 63.40 -64.49
N ARG A 184 4.08 64.42 -64.01
CA ARG A 184 2.68 64.45 -63.53
C ARG A 184 2.00 65.63 -64.25
N PRO A 185 0.66 65.85 -64.17
CA PRO A 185 -0.46 64.93 -64.02
C PRO A 185 -1.50 65.12 -65.16
N ALA A 186 -2.64 64.41 -65.13
CA ALA A 186 -3.84 64.80 -65.88
C ALA A 186 -5.13 64.39 -65.13
N ALA A 187 -6.12 65.28 -65.08
CA ALA A 187 -7.44 65.01 -64.49
C ALA A 187 -8.52 64.97 -65.58
N ARG A 188 -9.47 64.04 -65.50
CA ARG A 188 -10.70 64.04 -66.33
C ARG A 188 -11.93 63.58 -65.55
N ARG A 189 -13.09 64.00 -66.06
CA ARG A 189 -14.39 64.10 -65.37
C ARG A 189 -15.09 62.74 -65.19
N ALA A 190 -15.96 62.67 -64.18
CA ALA A 190 -16.88 61.54 -63.96
C ALA A 190 -18.17 61.62 -64.80
N PRO A 191 -18.92 60.51 -64.91
CA PRO A 191 -20.38 60.55 -64.99
C PRO A 191 -21.09 59.88 -63.79
N ARG A 192 -22.42 59.99 -63.77
CA ARG A 192 -23.33 59.87 -62.61
C ARG A 192 -23.83 58.45 -62.26
N ARG A 193 -24.35 58.35 -61.02
CA ARG A 193 -25.46 57.49 -60.50
C ARG A 193 -25.19 55.99 -60.25
N GLY A 194 -25.16 55.63 -58.95
CA GLY A 194 -25.37 54.27 -58.40
C GLY A 194 -25.87 54.39 -56.95
N ARG A 195 -26.85 53.57 -56.53
CA ARG A 195 -27.61 53.74 -55.27
C ARG A 195 -26.88 53.22 -54.00
N HIS A 196 -27.20 53.87 -52.87
CA HIS A 196 -27.17 53.41 -51.47
C HIS A 196 -26.27 52.23 -51.05
N ALA A 197 -25.29 52.52 -50.20
CA ALA A 197 -24.93 51.71 -49.04
C ALA A 197 -24.42 52.64 -47.92
N ALA A 198 -24.66 52.30 -46.65
CA ALA A 198 -24.23 53.12 -45.51
C ALA A 198 -22.76 52.86 -45.16
N ALA A 199 -22.06 53.89 -44.67
CA ALA A 199 -20.70 53.74 -44.15
C ALA A 199 -20.72 53.07 -42.76
N PRO A 200 -19.99 51.95 -42.55
CA PRO A 200 -19.69 51.50 -41.20
C PRO A 200 -18.65 52.44 -40.57
N ALA A 201 -18.90 52.90 -39.33
CA ALA A 201 -17.98 53.75 -38.60
C ALA A 201 -16.65 53.04 -38.31
N ALA A 202 -15.58 53.82 -38.08
CA ALA A 202 -14.27 53.29 -37.74
C ALA A 202 -14.33 52.40 -36.48
N ALA A 203 -14.09 51.11 -36.67
CA ALA A 203 -14.05 50.14 -35.57
C ALA A 203 -12.73 50.30 -34.81
N ASP A 204 -12.81 51.03 -33.70
CA ASP A 204 -11.82 51.06 -32.62
C ASP A 204 -11.23 49.65 -32.37
N PRO A 205 -9.90 49.44 -32.51
CA PRO A 205 -9.26 48.13 -32.39
C PRO A 205 -9.15 47.72 -30.93
N ARG A 206 -10.31 47.55 -30.28
CA ARG A 206 -10.45 46.92 -28.98
C ARG A 206 -9.66 45.61 -29.02
N PRO A 207 -8.64 45.42 -28.15
CA PRO A 207 -7.87 44.20 -28.16
C PRO A 207 -8.84 43.04 -27.97
N ALA A 208 -8.94 42.17 -28.98
CA ALA A 208 -9.85 41.04 -28.96
C ALA A 208 -9.64 40.33 -27.63
N ARG A 209 -10.72 40.19 -26.83
CA ARG A 209 -10.64 39.64 -25.47
C ARG A 209 -9.94 38.30 -25.57
N ALA A 210 -8.64 38.29 -25.24
CA ALA A 210 -7.84 37.09 -25.25
C ALA A 210 -8.57 36.12 -24.32
N ASN A 211 -9.21 35.12 -24.92
CA ASN A 211 -10.13 34.25 -24.21
C ASN A 211 -9.25 33.47 -23.26
N ARG A 212 -9.18 33.91 -21.99
CA ARG A 212 -8.17 33.45 -21.05
C ARG A 212 -8.40 31.97 -20.87
N VAL A 213 -7.58 31.17 -21.57
CA VAL A 213 -7.57 29.73 -21.43
C VAL A 213 -7.49 29.47 -19.95
N SER A 214 -8.55 28.85 -19.42
CA SER A 214 -8.76 28.69 -17.99
C SER A 214 -7.71 27.74 -17.46
N ASP A 215 -6.52 28.29 -17.17
CA ASP A 215 -5.31 27.59 -16.80
C ASP A 215 -5.67 26.62 -15.67
N GLY A 216 -5.65 25.31 -15.95
CA GLY A 216 -6.38 24.26 -15.21
C GLY A 216 -5.90 24.01 -13.77
N ARG A 217 -5.12 24.95 -13.24
CA ARG A 217 -4.53 25.02 -11.92
C ARG A 217 -5.63 25.27 -10.90
N LEU A 218 -6.20 24.18 -10.38
CA LEU A 218 -6.89 24.16 -9.10
C LEU A 218 -5.97 24.81 -8.05
N THR A 219 -6.25 26.06 -7.68
CA THR A 219 -5.42 26.85 -6.78
C THR A 219 -6.04 26.93 -5.39
N GLY A 220 -5.20 26.93 -4.36
CA GLY A 220 -5.60 27.09 -2.97
C GLY A 220 -6.70 26.10 -2.53
N ARG A 221 -7.87 26.64 -2.14
CA ARG A 221 -8.97 25.87 -1.53
C ARG A 221 -9.51 24.77 -2.45
N ALA A 222 -9.62 25.02 -3.76
CA ALA A 222 -10.21 24.06 -4.70
C ALA A 222 -9.40 22.75 -4.80
N LEU A 223 -8.06 22.86 -4.80
CA LEU A 223 -7.15 21.71 -4.80
C LEU A 223 -7.32 20.85 -3.54
N TRP A 224 -7.41 21.49 -2.37
CA TRP A 224 -7.61 20.77 -1.10
C TRP A 224 -9.00 20.12 -1.01
N THR A 225 -10.04 20.74 -1.57
CA THR A 225 -11.38 20.12 -1.66
C THR A 225 -11.38 18.89 -2.58
N VAL A 226 -10.76 18.97 -3.76
CA VAL A 226 -10.60 17.82 -4.67
C VAL A 226 -9.75 16.74 -4.01
N PHE A 227 -8.57 17.08 -3.47
CA PHE A 227 -7.68 16.15 -2.80
C PHE A 227 -8.37 15.43 -1.63
N ALA A 228 -9.18 16.13 -0.82
CA ALA A 228 -9.95 15.52 0.25
C ALA A 228 -10.91 14.43 -0.27
N ALA A 229 -11.60 14.64 -1.40
CA ALA A 229 -12.47 13.63 -2.01
C ALA A 229 -11.70 12.44 -2.61
N LEU A 230 -10.52 12.68 -3.19
CA LEU A 230 -9.62 11.61 -3.63
C LEU A 230 -9.13 10.76 -2.45
N MET A 231 -8.74 11.40 -1.34
CA MET A 231 -8.38 10.70 -0.10
C MET A 231 -9.57 9.98 0.52
N LEU A 232 -10.79 10.50 0.39
CA LEU A 232 -12.01 9.84 0.86
C LEU A 232 -12.29 8.56 0.07
N GLY A 233 -12.09 8.58 -1.26
CA GLY A 233 -12.16 7.38 -2.11
C GLY A 233 -11.08 6.34 -1.78
N MET A 234 -9.84 6.77 -1.54
CA MET A 234 -8.78 5.84 -1.09
C MET A 234 -9.02 5.31 0.33
N PHE A 235 -9.57 6.14 1.22
CA PHE A 235 -9.91 5.75 2.59
C PHE A 235 -10.99 4.68 2.61
N LEU A 236 -12.04 4.81 1.79
CA LEU A 236 -13.06 3.77 1.61
C LEU A 236 -12.43 2.42 1.25
N ALA A 237 -11.60 2.37 0.20
CA ALA A 237 -10.96 1.14 -0.25
C ALA A 237 -10.01 0.53 0.81
N ALA A 238 -9.23 1.36 1.53
CA ALA A 238 -8.30 0.90 2.56
C ALA A 238 -8.99 0.49 3.87
N LEU A 239 -10.08 1.18 4.25
CA LEU A 239 -10.90 0.85 5.42
C LEU A 239 -11.60 -0.49 5.19
N ASP A 240 -12.24 -0.64 4.04
CA ASP A 240 -13.00 -1.82 3.65
C ASP A 240 -12.17 -3.13 3.63
N GLN A 241 -10.87 -3.04 3.30
CA GLN A 241 -9.92 -4.15 3.43
C GLN A 241 -9.73 -4.65 4.87
N THR A 242 -9.92 -3.79 5.87
CA THR A 242 -9.53 -4.07 7.26
C THR A 242 -10.73 -4.15 8.21
N ILE A 243 -11.79 -3.36 7.98
CA ILE A 243 -13.03 -3.35 8.77
C ILE A 243 -13.82 -4.67 8.67
N VAL A 244 -13.81 -5.31 7.49
CA VAL A 244 -14.48 -6.60 7.27
C VAL A 244 -13.80 -7.69 8.10
N SER A 245 -12.48 -7.62 8.31
CA SER A 245 -11.69 -8.65 9.02
C SER A 245 -12.20 -8.95 10.43
N THR A 246 -12.69 -7.93 11.15
CA THR A 246 -13.30 -8.07 12.49
C THR A 246 -14.72 -8.66 12.47
N ALA A 247 -15.41 -8.63 11.32
CA ALA A 247 -16.79 -9.10 11.18
C ALA A 247 -16.91 -10.55 10.67
N LEU A 248 -15.86 -11.12 10.03
CA LEU A 248 -15.90 -12.49 9.48
C LEU A 248 -16.45 -13.57 10.44
N PRO A 249 -16.12 -13.58 11.76
CA PRO A 249 -16.68 -14.59 12.67
C PRO A 249 -18.20 -14.49 12.80
N THR A 250 -18.75 -13.28 12.91
CA THR A 250 -20.20 -13.04 13.02
C THR A 250 -20.91 -13.30 11.69
N ILE A 251 -20.30 -12.90 10.57
CA ILE A 251 -20.80 -13.15 9.22
C ILE A 251 -21.02 -14.66 8.98
N VAL A 252 -20.13 -15.53 9.49
CA VAL A 252 -20.29 -16.99 9.42
C VAL A 252 -21.29 -17.54 10.43
N GLY A 253 -21.43 -16.90 11.60
CA GLY A 253 -22.52 -17.23 12.54
C GLY A 253 -23.90 -17.08 11.89
N ASP A 254 -24.08 -16.01 11.12
CA ASP A 254 -25.35 -15.66 10.48
C ASP A 254 -25.57 -16.36 9.13
N LEU A 255 -24.56 -16.40 8.25
CA LEU A 255 -24.67 -16.92 6.86
C LEU A 255 -24.17 -18.37 6.70
N GLY A 256 -23.63 -18.98 7.76
CA GLY A 256 -22.96 -20.28 7.70
C GLY A 256 -21.70 -20.27 6.83
N GLY A 257 -21.35 -21.43 6.25
CA GLY A 257 -20.32 -21.51 5.21
C GLY A 257 -18.87 -21.32 5.67
N LEU A 258 -18.48 -21.86 6.85
CA LEU A 258 -17.11 -21.84 7.40
C LEU A 258 -16.00 -22.04 6.36
N ASN A 259 -16.17 -23.00 5.44
CA ASN A 259 -15.21 -23.35 4.40
C ASN A 259 -14.91 -22.21 3.40
N HIS A 260 -15.76 -21.17 3.36
CA HIS A 260 -15.63 -20.04 2.44
C HIS A 260 -15.16 -18.75 3.13
N LEU A 261 -14.77 -18.79 4.41
CA LEU A 261 -14.21 -17.66 5.18
C LEU A 261 -13.12 -16.89 4.40
N SER A 262 -12.13 -17.61 3.87
CA SER A 262 -11.00 -17.04 3.12
C SER A 262 -11.45 -16.26 1.88
N TRP A 263 -12.52 -16.70 1.23
CA TRP A 263 -13.02 -16.14 -0.02
C TRP A 263 -13.64 -14.74 0.12
N VAL A 264 -14.21 -14.39 1.27
CA VAL A 264 -14.78 -13.05 1.56
C VAL A 264 -13.71 -11.94 1.47
N VAL A 265 -12.46 -12.27 1.81
CA VAL A 265 -11.30 -11.36 1.68
C VAL A 265 -10.60 -11.59 0.34
N THR A 266 -10.41 -12.85 -0.06
CA THR A 266 -9.64 -13.20 -1.26
C THR A 266 -10.31 -12.72 -2.55
N SER A 267 -11.63 -12.84 -2.71
CA SER A 267 -12.32 -12.42 -3.94
C SER A 267 -12.20 -10.91 -4.18
N TYR A 268 -12.28 -10.12 -3.11
CA TYR A 268 -12.05 -8.67 -3.13
C TYR A 268 -10.61 -8.33 -3.51
N LEU A 269 -9.62 -8.92 -2.83
CA LEU A 269 -8.20 -8.61 -3.08
C LEU A 269 -7.75 -9.04 -4.48
N LEU A 270 -8.25 -10.18 -4.95
CA LEU A 270 -8.10 -10.67 -6.31
C LEU A 270 -8.68 -9.69 -7.31
N ALA A 271 -9.97 -9.34 -7.19
CA ALA A 271 -10.65 -8.44 -8.12
C ALA A 271 -10.03 -7.03 -8.15
N SER A 272 -9.60 -6.51 -7.00
CA SER A 272 -8.89 -5.22 -6.89
C SER A 272 -7.51 -5.24 -7.52
N THR A 273 -6.75 -6.33 -7.34
CA THR A 273 -5.43 -6.50 -7.97
C THR A 273 -5.53 -6.68 -9.48
N VAL A 274 -6.54 -7.42 -9.94
CA VAL A 274 -6.82 -7.64 -11.37
C VAL A 274 -7.35 -6.38 -12.05
N SER A 275 -8.25 -5.60 -11.42
CA SER A 275 -8.78 -4.38 -12.03
C SER A 275 -7.78 -3.22 -12.06
N THR A 276 -6.82 -3.21 -11.14
CA THR A 276 -5.81 -2.15 -10.98
C THR A 276 -5.15 -1.72 -12.31
N PRO A 277 -4.52 -2.60 -13.12
CA PRO A 277 -3.94 -2.23 -14.42
C PRO A 277 -4.94 -1.60 -15.39
N LEU A 278 -6.13 -2.24 -15.51
CA LEU A 278 -7.21 -1.83 -16.41
C LEU A 278 -7.69 -0.41 -16.09
N TYR A 279 -7.88 -0.08 -14.82
CA TYR A 279 -8.26 1.28 -14.39
C TYR A 279 -7.20 2.34 -14.69
N GLY A 280 -5.92 1.97 -14.69
CA GLY A 280 -4.83 2.85 -15.15
C GLY A 280 -4.99 3.20 -16.64
N LYS A 281 -5.07 2.17 -17.49
CA LYS A 281 -5.24 2.32 -18.95
C LYS A 281 -6.53 3.03 -19.33
N LEU A 282 -7.67 2.63 -18.75
CA LEU A 282 -8.96 3.29 -18.96
C LEU A 282 -8.91 4.75 -18.51
N GLY A 283 -8.25 5.07 -17.39
CA GLY A 283 -8.12 6.43 -16.88
C GLY A 283 -7.27 7.35 -17.74
N ASP A 284 -6.25 6.82 -18.43
CA ASP A 284 -5.47 7.54 -19.44
C ASP A 284 -6.28 7.72 -20.76
N MET A 285 -7.00 6.69 -21.22
CA MET A 285 -7.76 6.74 -22.49
C MET A 285 -9.08 7.53 -22.44
N MET A 286 -9.89 7.31 -21.41
CA MET A 286 -11.26 7.85 -21.29
C MET A 286 -11.34 9.11 -20.41
N GLY A 287 -10.19 9.57 -19.91
CA GLY A 287 -10.09 10.66 -18.94
C GLY A 287 -10.36 10.18 -17.50
N ARG A 288 -9.61 10.73 -16.55
CA ARG A 288 -9.63 10.21 -15.17
C ARG A 288 -10.93 10.47 -14.41
N LYS A 289 -11.65 11.58 -14.67
CA LYS A 289 -12.89 11.92 -13.96
C LYS A 289 -13.99 10.85 -14.12
N PRO A 290 -14.44 10.48 -15.35
CA PRO A 290 -15.49 9.48 -15.51
C PRO A 290 -15.07 8.11 -14.98
N VAL A 291 -13.82 7.71 -15.19
CA VAL A 291 -13.28 6.42 -14.73
C VAL A 291 -13.21 6.33 -13.20
N PHE A 292 -12.81 7.40 -12.51
CA PHE A 292 -12.82 7.45 -11.04
C PHE A 292 -14.24 7.50 -10.47
N LEU A 293 -15.18 8.20 -11.13
CA LEU A 293 -16.60 8.19 -10.75
C LEU A 293 -17.21 6.78 -10.91
N ALA A 294 -16.92 6.08 -12.01
CA ALA A 294 -17.33 4.70 -12.21
C ALA A 294 -16.76 3.77 -11.12
N ALA A 295 -15.49 3.94 -10.74
CA ALA A 295 -14.87 3.19 -9.64
C ALA A 295 -15.60 3.40 -8.30
N ILE A 296 -15.97 4.65 -7.95
CA ILE A 296 -16.77 4.91 -6.73
C ILE A 296 -18.14 4.25 -6.82
N LEU A 297 -18.84 4.36 -7.94
CA LEU A 297 -20.19 3.82 -8.11
C LEU A 297 -20.21 2.29 -8.08
N ILE A 298 -19.23 1.62 -8.71
CA ILE A 298 -19.06 0.16 -8.66
C ILE A 298 -18.73 -0.32 -7.24
N PHE A 299 -17.84 0.39 -6.54
CA PHE A 299 -17.51 0.10 -5.14
C PHE A 299 -18.74 0.25 -4.23
N LEU A 300 -19.53 1.32 -4.40
CA LEU A 300 -20.76 1.52 -3.63
C LEU A 300 -21.84 0.48 -3.95
N ALA A 301 -22.04 0.12 -5.23
CA ALA A 301 -22.98 -0.93 -5.61
C ALA A 301 -22.60 -2.28 -5.00
N GLY A 302 -21.33 -2.68 -5.12
CA GLY A 302 -20.82 -3.92 -4.50
C GLY A 302 -20.94 -3.91 -2.97
N SER A 303 -20.64 -2.78 -2.32
CA SER A 303 -20.81 -2.61 -0.88
C SER A 303 -22.28 -2.66 -0.44
N MET A 304 -23.20 -2.06 -1.19
CA MET A 304 -24.64 -2.10 -0.87
C MET A 304 -25.18 -3.53 -0.98
N LEU A 305 -24.78 -4.24 -2.04
CA LEU A 305 -25.16 -5.63 -2.26
C LEU A 305 -24.54 -6.56 -1.20
N ALA A 306 -23.28 -6.34 -0.78
CA ALA A 306 -22.66 -7.06 0.33
C ALA A 306 -23.42 -6.85 1.67
N GLY A 307 -23.93 -5.65 1.93
CA GLY A 307 -24.85 -5.39 3.05
C GLY A 307 -26.21 -6.09 2.93
N LEU A 308 -26.63 -6.46 1.72
CA LEU A 308 -27.89 -7.13 1.39
C LEU A 308 -27.79 -8.66 1.21
N SER A 309 -26.59 -9.25 1.22
CA SER A 309 -26.39 -10.70 0.98
C SER A 309 -27.12 -11.58 1.99
N GLN A 310 -27.80 -12.61 1.50
CA GLN A 310 -28.49 -13.65 2.30
C GLN A 310 -27.73 -14.98 2.32
N SER A 311 -26.71 -15.13 1.47
CA SER A 311 -25.81 -16.29 1.46
C SER A 311 -24.34 -15.89 1.41
N MET A 312 -23.47 -16.80 1.86
CA MET A 312 -22.02 -16.62 1.78
C MET A 312 -21.53 -16.52 0.31
N GLY A 313 -22.19 -17.20 -0.63
CA GLY A 313 -21.88 -17.13 -2.07
C GLY A 313 -22.19 -15.76 -2.68
N GLU A 314 -23.35 -15.20 -2.38
CA GLU A 314 -23.70 -13.81 -2.73
C GLU A 314 -22.66 -12.82 -2.17
N LEU A 315 -22.33 -12.95 -0.88
CA LEU A 315 -21.34 -12.08 -0.24
C LEU A 315 -20.01 -12.12 -0.99
N ILE A 316 -19.49 -13.31 -1.33
CA ILE A 316 -18.23 -13.47 -2.06
C ILE A 316 -18.28 -12.85 -3.46
N GLY A 317 -19.42 -12.96 -4.17
CA GLY A 317 -19.65 -12.32 -5.47
C GLY A 317 -19.72 -10.79 -5.37
N PHE A 318 -20.43 -10.26 -4.38
CA PHE A 318 -20.53 -8.82 -4.14
C PHE A 318 -19.21 -8.22 -3.64
N ARG A 319 -18.42 -8.98 -2.85
CA ARG A 319 -17.04 -8.64 -2.48
C ARG A 319 -16.11 -8.58 -3.70
N ALA A 320 -16.28 -9.46 -4.69
CA ALA A 320 -15.55 -9.37 -5.95
C ALA A 320 -15.94 -8.10 -6.74
N LEU A 321 -17.24 -7.83 -6.91
CA LEU A 321 -17.74 -6.60 -7.56
C LEU A 321 -17.23 -5.33 -6.87
N GLN A 322 -17.27 -5.29 -5.54
CA GLN A 322 -16.73 -4.20 -4.73
C GLN A 322 -15.20 -4.06 -4.92
N GLY A 323 -14.48 -5.18 -4.98
CA GLY A 323 -13.05 -5.24 -5.24
C GLY A 323 -12.67 -4.64 -6.59
N ILE A 324 -13.46 -4.88 -7.66
CA ILE A 324 -13.25 -4.24 -8.97
C ILE A 324 -13.18 -2.71 -8.80
N GLY A 325 -14.17 -2.11 -8.13
CA GLY A 325 -14.20 -0.67 -7.87
C GLY A 325 -13.03 -0.19 -7.00
N ALA A 326 -12.64 -0.96 -5.99
CA ALA A 326 -11.55 -0.61 -5.06
C ALA A 326 -10.19 -0.41 -5.76
N GLY A 327 -9.85 -1.24 -6.76
CA GLY A 327 -8.63 -1.06 -7.56
C GLY A 327 -8.61 0.28 -8.30
N GLY A 328 -9.76 0.66 -8.88
CA GLY A 328 -9.95 1.96 -9.54
C GLY A 328 -9.89 3.14 -8.58
N LEU A 329 -10.39 2.99 -7.34
CA LEU A 329 -10.27 4.02 -6.29
C LEU A 329 -8.81 4.27 -5.91
N MET A 330 -8.02 3.21 -5.75
CA MET A 330 -6.61 3.33 -5.38
C MET A 330 -5.76 3.96 -6.51
N VAL A 331 -5.86 3.44 -7.73
CA VAL A 331 -5.08 3.95 -8.88
C VAL A 331 -5.55 5.34 -9.30
N GLY A 332 -6.87 5.52 -9.47
CA GLY A 332 -7.43 6.75 -10.02
C GLY A 332 -7.13 7.98 -9.17
N ALA A 333 -7.18 7.85 -7.83
CA ALA A 333 -6.79 8.93 -6.93
C ALA A 333 -5.30 9.31 -7.08
N GLN A 334 -4.39 8.32 -7.10
CA GLN A 334 -2.95 8.56 -7.28
C GLN A 334 -2.61 9.17 -8.64
N ALA A 335 -3.35 8.82 -9.70
CA ALA A 335 -3.17 9.35 -11.05
C ALA A 335 -3.77 10.77 -11.21
N ILE A 336 -4.97 11.05 -10.66
CA ILE A 336 -5.55 12.41 -10.66
C ILE A 336 -4.65 13.38 -9.88
N ILE A 337 -4.07 12.95 -8.76
CA ILE A 337 -3.07 13.74 -8.01
C ILE A 337 -1.86 14.06 -8.88
N ALA A 338 -1.43 13.14 -9.75
CA ALA A 338 -0.29 13.37 -10.61
C ALA A 338 -0.58 14.40 -11.72
N ASP A 339 -1.80 14.44 -12.27
CA ASP A 339 -2.19 15.48 -13.24
C ASP A 339 -2.22 16.88 -12.60
N ILE A 340 -2.81 17.00 -11.40
CA ILE A 340 -3.10 18.30 -10.76
C ILE A 340 -1.96 18.83 -9.87
N VAL A 341 -0.93 18.01 -9.59
CA VAL A 341 0.22 18.39 -8.74
C VAL A 341 1.55 18.21 -9.51
N PRO A 342 2.40 19.26 -9.62
CA PRO A 342 3.73 19.16 -10.23
C PRO A 342 4.62 18.10 -9.56
N PRO A 343 5.47 17.35 -10.30
CA PRO A 343 6.25 16.25 -9.74
C PRO A 343 7.07 16.58 -8.49
N ARG A 344 7.65 17.80 -8.41
CA ARG A 344 8.33 18.27 -7.19
C ARG A 344 7.42 18.31 -5.96
N GLU A 345 6.16 18.73 -6.10
CA GLU A 345 5.21 18.79 -4.99
C GLU A 345 4.54 17.43 -4.68
N ARG A 346 4.42 16.53 -5.66
CA ARG A 346 3.76 15.21 -5.48
C ARG A 346 4.30 14.44 -4.28
N GLY A 347 5.58 14.58 -3.91
CA GLY A 347 6.16 13.99 -2.70
C GLY A 347 5.34 14.27 -1.43
N ARG A 348 4.95 15.52 -1.17
CA ARG A 348 4.08 15.90 -0.05
C ARG A 348 2.73 15.17 -0.06
N TYR A 349 2.12 15.04 -1.24
CA TYR A 349 0.80 14.44 -1.40
C TYR A 349 0.87 12.90 -1.32
N MET A 350 1.94 12.29 -1.82
CA MET A 350 2.25 10.86 -1.66
C MET A 350 2.48 10.48 -0.18
N GLY A 351 3.12 11.36 0.59
CA GLY A 351 3.20 11.21 2.06
C GLY A 351 1.83 11.23 2.75
N LEU A 352 0.88 12.04 2.25
CA LEU A 352 -0.50 12.06 2.74
C LEU A 352 -1.32 10.84 2.27
N ILE A 353 -1.09 10.32 1.06
CA ILE A 353 -1.66 9.02 0.63
C ILE A 353 -1.22 7.90 1.58
N GLY A 354 0.06 7.88 1.98
CA GLY A 354 0.56 6.95 3.01
C GLY A 354 -0.18 7.09 4.35
N SER A 355 -0.58 8.31 4.74
CA SER A 355 -1.35 8.54 5.95
C SER A 355 -2.75 7.93 5.92
N VAL A 356 -3.40 7.88 4.74
CA VAL A 356 -4.74 7.29 4.58
C VAL A 356 -4.72 5.79 4.89
N PHE A 357 -3.70 5.07 4.41
CA PHE A 357 -3.54 3.64 4.74
C PHE A 357 -3.25 3.42 6.23
N ALA A 358 -2.38 4.25 6.83
CA ALA A 358 -2.08 4.17 8.26
C ALA A 358 -3.35 4.37 9.12
N VAL A 359 -4.13 5.42 8.84
CA VAL A 359 -5.38 5.70 9.57
C VAL A 359 -6.43 4.62 9.31
N ALA A 360 -6.65 4.20 8.06
CA ALA A 360 -7.62 3.18 7.71
C ALA A 360 -7.34 1.84 8.41
N SER A 361 -6.07 1.41 8.49
CA SER A 361 -5.68 0.15 9.13
C SER A 361 -5.95 0.08 10.63
N VAL A 362 -6.03 1.23 11.30
CA VAL A 362 -6.37 1.35 12.73
C VAL A 362 -7.88 1.57 12.90
N ALA A 363 -8.47 2.41 12.06
CA ALA A 363 -9.90 2.70 12.06
C ALA A 363 -10.75 1.46 11.74
N GLY A 364 -10.28 0.58 10.83
CA GLY A 364 -10.98 -0.62 10.42
C GLY A 364 -11.34 -1.54 11.59
N PRO A 365 -10.37 -2.12 12.32
CA PRO A 365 -10.67 -3.01 13.44
C PRO A 365 -11.44 -2.34 14.60
N LEU A 366 -11.26 -1.04 14.81
CA LEU A 366 -11.98 -0.28 15.86
C LEU A 366 -13.45 -0.04 15.48
N LEU A 367 -13.70 0.46 14.27
CA LEU A 367 -15.03 0.77 13.77
C LEU A 367 -15.80 -0.52 13.44
N GLY A 368 -15.12 -1.52 12.88
CA GLY A 368 -15.69 -2.83 12.56
C GLY A 368 -16.15 -3.58 13.80
N GLY A 369 -15.29 -3.63 14.84
CA GLY A 369 -15.69 -4.15 16.16
C GLY A 369 -16.91 -3.39 16.71
N PHE A 370 -16.84 -2.06 16.80
CA PHE A 370 -17.95 -1.24 17.31
C PHE A 370 -19.28 -1.46 16.56
N LEU A 371 -19.25 -1.50 15.22
CA LEU A 371 -20.46 -1.72 14.40
C LEU A 371 -21.02 -3.14 14.53
N VAL A 372 -20.18 -4.16 14.73
CA VAL A 372 -20.61 -5.54 14.99
C VAL A 372 -21.18 -5.67 16.40
N ASP A 373 -20.52 -5.09 17.41
CA ASP A 373 -20.88 -5.18 18.82
C ASP A 373 -22.17 -4.40 19.18
N ASN A 374 -22.47 -3.30 18.45
CA ASN A 374 -23.56 -2.37 18.79
C ASN A 374 -24.70 -2.30 17.75
N LEU A 375 -24.52 -2.85 16.54
CA LEU A 375 -25.55 -2.85 15.49
C LEU A 375 -25.68 -4.23 14.83
N SER A 376 -24.85 -4.50 13.82
CA SER A 376 -24.83 -5.71 13.00
C SER A 376 -23.68 -5.62 11.99
N TRP A 377 -23.08 -6.76 11.63
CA TRP A 377 -22.04 -6.82 10.58
C TRP A 377 -22.46 -6.17 9.26
N ARG A 378 -23.76 -6.09 8.96
CA ARG A 378 -24.28 -5.49 7.71
C ARG A 378 -23.92 -4.00 7.60
N TRP A 379 -23.81 -3.31 8.73
CA TRP A 379 -23.40 -1.90 8.77
C TRP A 379 -21.93 -1.67 8.42
N VAL A 380 -21.08 -2.70 8.50
CA VAL A 380 -19.69 -2.66 8.04
C VAL A 380 -19.60 -2.36 6.54
N PHE A 381 -20.64 -2.70 5.77
CA PHE A 381 -20.75 -2.34 4.35
C PHE A 381 -21.57 -1.07 4.10
N TYR A 382 -22.57 -0.76 4.93
CA TYR A 382 -23.37 0.46 4.76
C TYR A 382 -22.64 1.75 5.19
N VAL A 383 -21.62 1.68 6.05
CA VAL A 383 -20.78 2.84 6.41
C VAL A 383 -20.10 3.50 5.21
N ASN A 384 -19.87 2.72 4.13
CA ASN A 384 -19.31 3.22 2.89
C ASN A 384 -20.25 4.19 2.14
N MET A 385 -21.58 4.09 2.32
CA MET A 385 -22.59 4.85 1.56
C MET A 385 -22.49 6.38 1.73
N PRO A 386 -22.62 6.96 2.95
CA PRO A 386 -22.59 8.42 3.11
C PRO A 386 -21.22 9.01 2.72
N VAL A 387 -20.15 8.26 2.98
CA VAL A 387 -18.76 8.65 2.69
C VAL A 387 -18.51 8.67 1.18
N GLY A 388 -18.97 7.65 0.45
CA GLY A 388 -18.85 7.59 -1.01
C GLY A 388 -19.78 8.57 -1.74
N ALA A 389 -21.00 8.79 -1.23
CA ALA A 389 -21.90 9.81 -1.75
C ALA A 389 -21.28 11.21 -1.66
N LEU A 390 -20.62 11.54 -0.55
CA LEU A 390 -19.85 12.78 -0.39
C LEU A 390 -18.67 12.86 -1.38
N ALA A 391 -17.95 11.75 -1.61
CA ALA A 391 -16.88 11.70 -2.59
C ALA A 391 -17.41 11.96 -4.02
N VAL A 392 -18.50 11.30 -4.44
CA VAL A 392 -19.16 11.55 -5.73
C VAL A 392 -19.58 13.01 -5.87
N LEU A 393 -20.27 13.58 -4.87
CA LEU A 393 -20.73 14.97 -4.89
C LEU A 393 -19.57 15.96 -5.13
N ILE A 394 -18.45 15.77 -4.43
CA ILE A 394 -17.28 16.65 -4.59
C ILE A 394 -16.58 16.43 -5.94
N VAL A 395 -16.42 15.18 -6.39
CA VAL A 395 -15.77 14.88 -7.68
C VAL A 395 -16.61 15.41 -8.85
N VAL A 396 -17.92 15.24 -8.82
CA VAL A 396 -18.84 15.78 -9.85
C VAL A 396 -18.73 17.31 -9.90
N THR A 397 -18.83 17.99 -8.74
CA THR A 397 -18.96 19.46 -8.68
C THR A 397 -17.64 20.24 -8.69
N ARG A 398 -16.50 19.63 -8.34
CA ARG A 398 -15.20 20.34 -8.21
C ARG A 398 -14.11 19.87 -9.16
N LEU A 399 -14.03 18.57 -9.47
CA LEU A 399 -13.02 18.07 -10.40
C LEU A 399 -13.42 18.43 -11.83
N HIS A 400 -12.68 19.33 -12.47
CA HIS A 400 -12.81 19.66 -13.88
C HIS A 400 -11.48 19.37 -14.56
N LEU A 401 -11.42 18.23 -15.25
CA LEU A 401 -10.27 17.82 -16.06
C LEU A 401 -10.67 17.96 -17.53
N HIS A 402 -9.81 18.56 -18.33
CA HIS A 402 -9.95 18.47 -19.79
C HIS A 402 -9.55 17.07 -20.26
N THR A 403 -10.24 16.53 -21.25
CA THR A 403 -9.89 15.25 -21.88
C THR A 403 -10.11 15.40 -23.37
N PRO A 404 -9.05 15.34 -24.20
CA PRO A 404 -9.19 15.43 -25.66
C PRO A 404 -10.06 14.28 -26.19
N PRO A 405 -11.00 14.53 -27.11
CA PRO A 405 -11.88 13.49 -27.66
C PRO A 405 -11.16 12.61 -28.69
N VAL A 406 -10.31 11.71 -28.20
CA VAL A 406 -9.56 10.72 -29.01
C VAL A 406 -10.29 9.37 -29.03
N ARG A 407 -10.37 8.74 -30.21
CA ARG A 407 -10.97 7.40 -30.39
C ARG A 407 -9.96 6.30 -30.02
N HIS A 408 -9.99 5.90 -28.76
CA HIS A 408 -9.21 4.77 -28.23
C HIS A 408 -9.89 3.41 -28.46
N ARG A 409 -9.10 2.33 -28.53
CA ARG A 409 -9.53 0.93 -28.62
C ARG A 409 -9.15 0.17 -27.36
N ILE A 410 -10.14 -0.29 -26.60
CA ILE A 410 -9.92 -1.08 -25.39
C ILE A 410 -9.43 -2.49 -25.79
N ASP A 411 -8.25 -2.89 -25.31
CA ASP A 411 -7.75 -4.26 -25.49
C ASP A 411 -8.43 -5.24 -24.53
N ILE A 412 -9.60 -5.73 -24.94
CA ILE A 412 -10.37 -6.74 -24.19
C ILE A 412 -9.62 -8.08 -24.10
N LEU A 413 -8.78 -8.42 -25.09
CA LEU A 413 -8.06 -9.70 -25.10
C LEU A 413 -6.91 -9.68 -24.10
N GLY A 414 -6.05 -8.66 -24.15
CA GLY A 414 -4.99 -8.45 -23.15
C GLY A 414 -5.56 -8.34 -21.74
N ALA A 415 -6.68 -7.63 -21.56
CA ALA A 415 -7.37 -7.53 -20.28
C ALA A 415 -7.80 -8.90 -19.75
N THR A 416 -8.39 -9.74 -20.60
CA THR A 416 -8.89 -11.07 -20.23
C THR A 416 -7.74 -12.02 -19.92
N VAL A 417 -6.69 -12.06 -20.74
CA VAL A 417 -5.52 -12.94 -20.55
C VAL A 417 -4.73 -12.54 -19.31
N LEU A 418 -4.51 -11.24 -19.08
CA LEU A 418 -3.90 -10.72 -17.85
C LEU A 418 -4.73 -11.11 -16.63
N SER A 419 -6.05 -10.89 -16.67
CA SER A 419 -6.96 -11.22 -15.57
C SER A 419 -6.91 -12.70 -15.22
N ALA A 420 -6.95 -13.59 -16.22
CA ALA A 420 -6.89 -15.03 -16.04
C ALA A 420 -5.52 -15.50 -15.50
N GLY A 421 -4.41 -15.00 -16.07
CA GLY A 421 -3.05 -15.35 -15.63
C GLY A 421 -2.76 -14.90 -14.20
N VAL A 422 -3.16 -13.67 -13.84
CA VAL A 422 -3.05 -13.13 -12.48
C VAL A 422 -3.95 -13.89 -11.51
N THR A 423 -5.16 -14.26 -11.93
CA THR A 423 -6.07 -15.07 -11.09
C THR A 423 -5.50 -16.44 -10.80
N ALA A 424 -4.96 -17.14 -11.80
CA ALA A 424 -4.30 -18.42 -11.62
C ALA A 424 -3.09 -18.32 -10.69
N LEU A 425 -2.29 -17.26 -10.81
CA LEU A 425 -1.12 -17.02 -9.98
C LEU A 425 -1.49 -16.69 -8.52
N ILE A 426 -2.50 -15.84 -8.31
CA ILE A 426 -3.01 -15.52 -6.97
C ILE A 426 -3.61 -16.78 -6.33
N MET A 427 -4.39 -17.59 -7.06
CA MET A 427 -4.91 -18.86 -6.56
C MET A 427 -3.80 -19.86 -6.21
N LEU A 428 -2.76 -20.00 -7.02
CA LEU A 428 -1.58 -20.79 -6.67
C LEU A 428 -0.96 -20.31 -5.34
N THR A 429 -0.84 -19.00 -5.13
CA THR A 429 -0.31 -18.46 -3.86
C THR A 429 -1.27 -18.61 -2.67
N THR A 430 -2.59 -18.56 -2.87
CA THR A 430 -3.57 -18.72 -1.80
C THR A 430 -3.72 -20.19 -1.37
N TRP A 431 -3.83 -21.10 -2.34
CA TRP A 431 -4.10 -22.52 -2.10
C TRP A 431 -2.83 -23.35 -1.86
N GLY A 432 -1.70 -22.99 -2.47
CA GLY A 432 -0.45 -23.73 -2.40
C GLY A 432 0.08 -23.85 -0.96
N GLY A 433 0.17 -25.07 -0.46
CA GLY A 433 0.63 -25.37 0.90
C GLY A 433 -0.41 -25.14 2.01
N ASN A 434 -1.59 -24.61 1.68
CA ASN A 434 -2.70 -24.40 2.63
C ASN A 434 -3.82 -25.43 2.41
N GLU A 435 -4.49 -25.36 1.26
CA GLU A 435 -5.64 -26.20 0.90
C GLU A 435 -5.21 -27.41 0.05
N TYR A 436 -4.20 -27.20 -0.81
CA TYR A 436 -3.61 -28.25 -1.64
C TYR A 436 -2.09 -28.28 -1.48
N ALA A 437 -1.50 -29.49 -1.49
CA ALA A 437 -0.05 -29.65 -1.44
C ALA A 437 0.62 -29.03 -2.68
N TRP A 438 1.81 -28.43 -2.53
CA TRP A 438 2.54 -27.74 -3.62
C TRP A 438 2.78 -28.61 -4.86
N GLY A 439 3.03 -29.92 -4.69
CA GLY A 439 3.19 -30.88 -5.79
C GLY A 439 1.89 -31.51 -6.30
N SER A 440 0.72 -31.04 -5.89
CA SER A 440 -0.57 -31.59 -6.33
C SER A 440 -0.95 -31.11 -7.73
N ALA A 441 -1.68 -31.93 -8.49
CA ALA A 441 -2.09 -31.61 -9.85
C ALA A 441 -2.83 -30.26 -10.00
N PRO A 442 -3.75 -29.84 -9.10
CA PRO A 442 -4.38 -28.52 -9.19
C PRO A 442 -3.40 -27.35 -9.07
N ILE A 443 -2.43 -27.41 -8.15
CA ILE A 443 -1.43 -26.35 -7.94
C ILE A 443 -0.44 -26.31 -9.11
N VAL A 444 0.04 -27.47 -9.58
CA VAL A 444 0.92 -27.55 -10.75
C VAL A 444 0.20 -27.05 -12.00
N ALA A 445 -1.07 -27.40 -12.20
CA ALA A 445 -1.87 -26.89 -13.31
C ALA A 445 -2.08 -25.37 -13.23
N LEU A 446 -2.44 -24.82 -12.06
CA LEU A 446 -2.54 -23.36 -11.86
C LEU A 446 -1.23 -22.63 -12.15
N GLY A 447 -0.09 -23.23 -11.78
CA GLY A 447 1.23 -22.68 -12.06
C GLY A 447 1.57 -22.67 -13.56
N VAL A 448 1.40 -23.81 -14.23
CA VAL A 448 1.66 -23.95 -15.67
C VAL A 448 0.72 -23.06 -16.49
N VAL A 449 -0.58 -23.08 -16.18
CA VAL A 449 -1.59 -22.24 -16.86
C VAL A 449 -1.38 -20.76 -16.57
N GLY A 450 -1.07 -20.37 -15.33
CA GLY A 450 -0.78 -18.98 -14.96
C GLY A 450 0.46 -18.44 -15.67
N VAL A 451 1.56 -19.20 -15.71
CA VAL A 451 2.78 -18.83 -16.44
C VAL A 451 2.53 -18.79 -17.96
N ALA A 452 1.80 -19.76 -18.52
CA ALA A 452 1.45 -19.76 -19.94
C ALA A 452 0.58 -18.57 -20.34
N LEU A 453 -0.45 -18.23 -19.55
CA LEU A 453 -1.29 -17.06 -19.78
C LEU A 453 -0.48 -15.76 -19.68
N LEU A 454 0.42 -15.63 -18.70
CA LEU A 454 1.28 -14.45 -18.60
C LEU A 454 2.31 -14.35 -19.73
N ALA A 455 2.81 -15.47 -20.26
CA ALA A 455 3.64 -15.49 -21.47
C ALA A 455 2.85 -15.07 -22.72
N VAL A 456 1.62 -15.57 -22.87
CA VAL A 456 0.69 -15.17 -23.95
C VAL A 456 0.33 -13.68 -23.84
N PHE A 457 0.12 -13.15 -22.62
CA PHE A 457 -0.09 -11.73 -22.37
C PHE A 457 1.12 -10.88 -22.82
N VAL A 458 2.34 -11.23 -22.37
CA VAL A 458 3.56 -10.51 -22.78
C VAL A 458 3.76 -10.56 -24.30
N TRP A 459 3.48 -11.69 -24.95
CA TRP A 459 3.50 -11.81 -26.41
C TRP A 459 2.43 -10.94 -27.08
N TRP A 460 1.20 -10.92 -26.55
CA TRP A 460 0.10 -10.11 -27.07
C TRP A 460 0.37 -8.61 -26.95
N GLU A 461 0.96 -8.14 -25.84
CA GLU A 461 1.34 -6.73 -25.64
C GLU A 461 2.48 -6.26 -26.56
N THR A 462 3.14 -7.16 -27.32
CA THR A 462 4.02 -6.77 -28.45
C THR A 462 3.27 -6.51 -29.77
N ARG A 463 1.97 -6.85 -29.82
CA ARG A 463 1.12 -6.82 -31.02
C ARG A 463 -0.14 -5.95 -30.87
N ALA A 464 -0.60 -5.72 -29.64
CA ALA A 464 -1.75 -4.88 -29.35
C ALA A 464 -1.52 -3.44 -29.85
N ALA A 465 -2.54 -2.84 -30.48
CA ALA A 465 -2.44 -1.47 -31.00
C ALA A 465 -2.43 -0.42 -29.86
N GLU A 466 -3.14 -0.69 -28.77
CA GLU A 466 -3.22 0.15 -27.58
C GLU A 466 -2.98 -0.70 -26.32
N PRO A 467 -1.75 -1.20 -26.09
CA PRO A 467 -1.43 -2.15 -25.03
C PRO A 467 -1.80 -1.63 -23.65
N ILE A 468 -2.23 -2.52 -22.74
CA ILE A 468 -2.64 -2.15 -21.37
C ILE A 468 -1.41 -1.77 -20.55
N LEU A 469 -0.34 -2.54 -20.72
CA LEU A 469 0.96 -2.40 -20.10
C LEU A 469 1.99 -2.28 -21.24
N PRO A 470 2.26 -1.06 -21.73
CA PRO A 470 3.17 -0.85 -22.85
C PRO A 470 4.60 -1.20 -22.41
N LEU A 471 5.14 -2.25 -23.02
CA LEU A 471 6.48 -2.80 -22.72
C LEU A 471 7.62 -1.79 -22.97
N SER A 472 7.34 -0.67 -23.67
CA SER A 472 8.21 0.49 -23.78
C SER A 472 8.62 1.08 -22.42
N LEU A 473 7.72 1.10 -21.43
CA LEU A 473 8.01 1.61 -20.09
C LEU A 473 9.16 0.84 -19.43
N PHE A 474 9.21 -0.48 -19.63
CA PHE A 474 10.25 -1.35 -19.07
C PHE A 474 11.63 -1.16 -19.72
N ARG A 475 11.72 -0.44 -20.86
CA ARG A 475 12.99 0.00 -21.45
C ARG A 475 13.66 1.09 -20.59
N SER A 476 12.91 1.79 -19.73
CA SER A 476 13.50 2.61 -18.67
C SER A 476 14.03 1.72 -17.54
N ARG A 477 15.33 1.84 -17.27
CA ARG A 477 15.97 1.21 -16.11
C ARG A 477 15.41 1.73 -14.78
N VAL A 478 14.89 2.96 -14.73
CA VAL A 478 14.29 3.54 -13.51
C VAL A 478 12.95 2.88 -13.24
N PHE A 479 12.06 2.84 -14.23
CA PHE A 479 10.78 2.13 -14.16
C PHE A 479 10.94 0.65 -13.79
N SER A 480 11.82 -0.08 -14.49
CA SER A 480 12.02 -1.52 -14.24
C SER A 480 12.61 -1.82 -12.85
N VAL A 481 13.59 -1.05 -12.38
CA VAL A 481 14.12 -1.19 -11.01
C VAL A 481 13.06 -0.84 -9.97
N ALA A 482 12.28 0.23 -10.17
CA ALA A 482 11.24 0.64 -9.23
C ALA A 482 10.11 -0.40 -9.11
N ASN A 483 9.72 -1.07 -10.20
CA ASN A 483 8.74 -2.16 -10.16
C ASN A 483 9.29 -3.43 -9.50
N ALA A 484 10.55 -3.80 -9.76
CA ALA A 484 11.22 -4.92 -9.09
C ALA A 484 11.38 -4.68 -7.57
N MET A 485 11.70 -3.44 -7.16
CA MET A 485 11.65 -3.02 -5.76
C MET A 485 10.22 -3.09 -5.21
N GLY A 486 9.22 -2.62 -5.96
CA GLY A 486 7.80 -2.65 -5.57
C GLY A 486 7.31 -4.07 -5.26
N PHE A 487 7.62 -5.03 -6.13
CA PHE A 487 7.32 -6.45 -5.95
C PHE A 487 8.00 -7.03 -4.70
N THR A 488 9.32 -6.86 -4.56
CA THR A 488 10.09 -7.44 -3.45
C THR A 488 9.80 -6.80 -2.08
N ILE A 489 9.50 -5.50 -2.06
CA ILE A 489 8.98 -4.82 -0.86
C ILE A 489 7.56 -5.28 -0.54
N GLY A 490 6.69 -5.44 -1.55
CA GLY A 490 5.35 -6.00 -1.35
C GLY A 490 5.42 -7.37 -0.67
N MET A 491 6.29 -8.25 -1.16
CA MET A 491 6.58 -9.56 -0.58
C MET A 491 6.96 -9.46 0.90
N ALA A 492 8.03 -8.73 1.25
CA ALA A 492 8.47 -8.57 2.65
C ALA A 492 7.42 -7.88 3.55
N MET A 493 6.72 -6.87 3.04
CA MET A 493 5.72 -6.07 3.76
C MET A 493 4.50 -6.89 4.15
N PHE A 494 3.89 -7.63 3.22
CA PHE A 494 2.73 -8.46 3.52
C PHE A 494 3.08 -9.63 4.47
N GLY A 495 4.31 -10.15 4.40
CA GLY A 495 4.85 -11.08 5.41
C GLY A 495 4.80 -10.50 6.82
N ALA A 496 5.38 -9.30 7.03
CA ALA A 496 5.33 -8.65 8.33
C ALA A 496 3.89 -8.38 8.81
N ILE A 497 3.05 -7.81 7.93
CA ILE A 497 1.68 -7.38 8.28
C ILE A 497 0.75 -8.56 8.62
N VAL A 498 0.93 -9.74 8.00
CA VAL A 498 0.12 -10.93 8.33
C VAL A 498 0.53 -11.58 9.66
N PHE A 499 1.84 -11.69 9.93
CA PHE A 499 2.32 -12.45 11.09
C PHE A 499 2.42 -11.66 12.40
N ILE A 500 2.53 -10.33 12.36
CA ILE A 500 2.51 -9.48 13.57
C ILE A 500 1.16 -9.60 14.34
N PRO A 501 -0.03 -9.46 13.73
CA PRO A 501 -1.31 -9.66 14.41
C PRO A 501 -1.44 -11.04 15.06
N LEU A 502 -0.90 -12.08 14.40
CA LEU A 502 -0.96 -13.46 14.87
C LEU A 502 -0.09 -13.65 16.12
N TYR A 503 1.13 -13.08 16.13
CA TYR A 503 1.98 -13.01 17.32
C TYR A 503 1.29 -12.30 18.49
N LEU A 504 0.73 -11.11 18.26
CA LEU A 504 0.07 -10.32 19.30
C LEU A 504 -1.16 -11.03 19.89
N GLN A 505 -1.93 -11.76 19.09
CA GLN A 505 -3.11 -12.51 19.54
C GLN A 505 -2.78 -13.82 20.25
N LEU A 506 -1.73 -14.54 19.85
CA LEU A 506 -1.32 -15.80 20.48
C LEU A 506 -0.43 -15.55 21.70
N VAL A 507 0.68 -14.83 21.54
CA VAL A 507 1.72 -14.69 22.57
C VAL A 507 1.34 -13.70 23.68
N TYR A 508 0.70 -12.58 23.34
CA TYR A 508 0.19 -11.63 24.34
C TYR A 508 -1.30 -11.81 24.66
N GLY A 509 -1.96 -12.84 24.12
CA GLY A 509 -3.39 -13.10 24.36
C GLY A 509 -4.35 -11.99 23.89
N ALA A 510 -3.90 -11.04 23.06
CA ALA A 510 -4.69 -9.86 22.72
C ALA A 510 -6.00 -10.22 21.98
N SER A 511 -7.06 -9.45 22.19
CA SER A 511 -8.22 -9.45 21.27
C SER A 511 -7.81 -8.89 19.90
N PRO A 512 -8.56 -9.14 18.81
CA PRO A 512 -8.31 -8.50 17.51
C PRO A 512 -8.20 -6.97 17.61
N THR A 513 -9.12 -6.35 18.36
CA THR A 513 -9.14 -4.92 18.66
C THR A 513 -7.89 -4.44 19.42
N SER A 514 -7.46 -5.18 20.45
CA SER A 514 -6.23 -4.86 21.20
C SER A 514 -4.97 -5.10 20.35
N SER A 515 -5.00 -6.09 19.45
CA SER A 515 -3.92 -6.36 18.50
C SER A 515 -3.74 -5.19 17.52
N GLY A 516 -4.83 -4.69 16.93
CA GLY A 516 -4.81 -3.49 16.08
C GLY A 516 -4.27 -2.26 16.81
N LEU A 517 -4.73 -2.01 18.05
CA LEU A 517 -4.18 -0.94 18.90
C LEU A 517 -2.68 -1.13 19.21
N ARG A 518 -2.21 -2.37 19.40
CA ARG A 518 -0.79 -2.68 19.62
C ARG A 518 0.08 -2.51 18.36
N MET A 519 -0.53 -2.41 17.17
CA MET A 519 0.16 -2.08 15.92
C MET A 519 0.26 -0.56 15.63
N LEU A 520 -0.31 0.29 16.50
CA LEU A 520 -0.13 1.76 16.43
C LEU A 520 1.33 2.21 16.23
N PRO A 521 2.37 1.60 16.85
CA PRO A 521 3.76 1.99 16.62
C PRO A 521 4.23 1.78 15.17
N LEU A 522 3.80 0.69 14.52
CA LEU A 522 4.11 0.43 13.09
C LEU A 522 3.46 1.49 12.22
N MET A 523 2.18 1.78 12.47
CA MET A 523 1.43 2.76 11.69
C MET A 523 1.93 4.19 11.94
N ALA A 524 2.36 4.53 13.15
CA ALA A 524 3.00 5.80 13.48
C ALA A 524 4.36 5.95 12.78
N GLY A 525 5.18 4.89 12.74
CA GLY A 525 6.44 4.87 12.00
C GLY A 525 6.24 5.07 10.50
N LEU A 526 5.30 4.34 9.91
CA LEU A 526 4.93 4.43 8.49
C LEU A 526 4.39 5.82 8.13
N LEU A 527 3.48 6.35 8.94
CA LEU A 527 2.89 7.68 8.83
C LEU A 527 3.97 8.78 8.89
N ALA A 528 4.80 8.77 9.94
CA ALA A 528 5.84 9.77 10.15
C ALA A 528 6.87 9.73 9.02
N ALA A 529 7.33 8.53 8.62
CA ALA A 529 8.29 8.34 7.54
C ALA A 529 7.77 8.78 6.17
N ALA A 530 6.52 8.41 5.81
CA ALA A 530 5.92 8.80 4.54
C ALA A 530 5.73 10.33 4.46
N ILE A 531 5.28 10.96 5.54
CA ILE A 531 5.10 12.43 5.59
C ILE A 531 6.45 13.16 5.61
N ALA A 532 7.44 12.65 6.35
CA ALA A 532 8.76 13.27 6.46
C ALA A 532 9.54 13.16 5.14
N SER A 533 9.63 11.97 4.55
CA SER A 533 10.25 11.78 3.23
C SER A 533 9.52 12.58 2.16
N GLY A 534 8.19 12.53 2.10
CA GLY A 534 7.40 13.30 1.14
C GLY A 534 7.68 14.81 1.19
N ARG A 535 7.71 15.40 2.40
CA ARG A 535 8.06 16.82 2.60
C ARG A 535 9.53 17.12 2.27
N ALA A 536 10.45 16.24 2.62
CA ALA A 536 11.88 16.42 2.37
C ALA A 536 12.20 16.33 0.87
N ILE A 537 11.61 15.38 0.15
CA ILE A 537 11.72 15.25 -1.32
C ILE A 537 11.24 16.54 -2.00
N SER A 538 10.08 17.08 -1.63
CA SER A 538 9.55 18.31 -2.25
C SER A 538 10.43 19.54 -2.00
N ARG A 539 11.09 19.62 -0.83
CA ARG A 539 12.08 20.67 -0.54
C ARG A 539 13.36 20.47 -1.33
N ILE A 540 14.03 19.33 -1.16
CA ILE A 540 15.39 19.04 -1.61
C ILE A 540 15.45 18.76 -3.13
N GLY A 541 14.38 18.26 -3.74
CA GLY A 541 14.33 17.88 -5.15
C GLY A 541 15.01 16.53 -5.46
N ARG A 542 15.52 15.82 -4.45
CA ARG A 542 16.15 14.49 -4.55
C ARG A 542 15.29 13.46 -3.84
N TYR A 543 15.19 12.26 -4.41
CA TYR A 543 14.42 11.14 -3.85
C TYR A 543 15.26 9.90 -3.54
N LYS A 544 16.40 9.65 -4.21
CA LYS A 544 17.11 8.36 -4.14
C LYS A 544 17.54 7.96 -2.72
N VAL A 545 17.84 8.93 -1.87
CA VAL A 545 18.24 8.69 -0.48
C VAL A 545 17.15 7.95 0.33
N PHE A 546 15.86 8.21 0.06
CA PHE A 546 14.76 7.67 0.87
C PHE A 546 14.49 6.18 0.60
N PRO A 547 14.44 5.67 -0.65
CA PRO A 547 14.41 4.24 -0.93
C PRO A 547 15.62 3.48 -0.37
N VAL A 548 16.83 4.05 -0.45
CA VAL A 548 18.06 3.41 0.08
C VAL A 548 18.01 3.31 1.60
N ALA A 549 17.71 4.41 2.31
CA ALA A 549 17.62 4.42 3.76
C ALA A 549 16.43 3.58 4.27
N GLY A 550 15.27 3.66 3.62
CA GLY A 550 14.07 2.94 4.01
C GLY A 550 14.19 1.42 3.84
N THR A 551 14.81 0.95 2.75
CA THR A 551 15.07 -0.48 2.58
C THR A 551 16.12 -1.01 3.56
N ALA A 552 17.17 -0.24 3.88
CA ALA A 552 18.10 -0.59 4.95
C ALA A 552 17.41 -0.69 6.32
N ILE A 553 16.57 0.29 6.66
CA ILE A 553 15.78 0.31 7.90
C ILE A 553 14.77 -0.85 7.93
N LEU A 554 14.20 -1.24 6.78
CA LEU A 554 13.32 -2.41 6.69
C LEU A 554 14.08 -3.72 6.92
N VAL A 555 15.29 -3.89 6.39
CA VAL A 555 16.17 -5.04 6.69
C VAL A 555 16.43 -5.14 8.19
N VAL A 556 16.83 -4.03 8.83
CA VAL A 556 17.04 -3.96 10.29
C VAL A 556 15.73 -4.26 11.04
N GLY A 557 14.60 -3.72 10.60
CA GLY A 557 13.29 -3.97 11.22
C GLY A 557 12.87 -5.45 11.16
N MET A 558 13.07 -6.12 10.03
CA MET A 558 12.77 -7.56 9.90
C MET A 558 13.74 -8.41 10.74
N TYR A 559 15.02 -8.03 10.84
CA TYR A 559 15.95 -8.64 11.78
C TYR A 559 15.48 -8.48 13.23
N LEU A 560 15.06 -7.28 13.64
CA LEU A 560 14.54 -7.01 14.98
C LEU A 560 13.26 -7.81 15.28
N LEU A 561 12.32 -7.93 14.33
CA LEU A 561 11.14 -8.80 14.51
C LEU A 561 11.52 -10.28 14.70
N SER A 562 12.63 -10.76 14.14
CA SER A 562 13.14 -12.11 14.41
C SER A 562 13.57 -12.32 15.87
N LEU A 563 13.78 -11.25 16.65
CA LEU A 563 14.13 -11.30 18.07
C LEU A 563 12.91 -11.37 19.00
N LEU A 564 11.68 -11.45 18.46
CA LEU A 564 10.46 -11.67 19.24
C LEU A 564 10.45 -13.08 19.86
N ARG A 565 10.09 -13.17 21.14
CA ARG A 565 10.04 -14.39 21.96
C ARG A 565 8.85 -14.33 22.92
N VAL A 566 8.46 -15.48 23.48
CA VAL A 566 7.29 -15.60 24.39
C VAL A 566 7.35 -14.66 25.61
N GLY A 567 8.55 -14.23 26.02
CA GLY A 567 8.76 -13.26 27.11
C GLY A 567 9.15 -11.84 26.69
N THR A 568 9.08 -11.46 25.40
CA THR A 568 9.52 -10.12 24.95
C THR A 568 8.63 -9.02 25.55
N ALA A 569 9.24 -8.01 26.18
CA ALA A 569 8.51 -6.88 26.77
C ALA A 569 7.69 -6.11 25.71
N PRO A 570 6.41 -5.74 25.98
CA PRO A 570 5.56 -5.13 24.97
C PRO A 570 6.12 -3.83 24.35
N TRP A 571 6.83 -3.01 25.12
CA TRP A 571 7.46 -1.79 24.60
C TRP A 571 8.57 -2.08 23.58
N LEU A 572 9.29 -3.21 23.74
CA LEU A 572 10.36 -3.60 22.83
C LEU A 572 9.79 -4.13 21.51
N ALA A 573 8.69 -4.88 21.57
CA ALA A 573 7.91 -5.24 20.38
C ALA A 573 7.37 -4.00 19.65
N SER A 574 6.91 -2.97 20.39
CA SER A 574 6.52 -1.67 19.84
C SER A 574 7.66 -0.96 19.12
N VAL A 575 8.89 -1.00 19.64
CA VAL A 575 10.09 -0.44 18.97
C VAL A 575 10.41 -1.20 17.68
N TYR A 576 10.35 -2.53 17.69
CA TYR A 576 10.61 -3.33 16.47
C TYR A 576 9.56 -3.06 15.38
N MET A 577 8.29 -2.98 15.78
CA MET A 577 7.18 -2.57 14.91
C MET A 577 7.36 -1.16 14.34
N LEU A 578 7.78 -0.20 15.17
CA LEU A 578 8.08 1.18 14.74
C LEU A 578 9.17 1.23 13.67
N VAL A 579 10.27 0.49 13.83
CA VAL A 579 11.38 0.43 12.85
C VAL A 579 10.90 -0.12 11.51
N VAL A 580 10.14 -1.22 11.50
CA VAL A 580 9.53 -1.76 10.27
C VAL A 580 8.58 -0.76 9.62
N GLY A 581 7.77 -0.07 10.42
CA GLY A 581 6.90 1.01 9.96
C GLY A 581 7.67 2.12 9.23
N VAL A 582 8.72 2.65 9.85
CA VAL A 582 9.60 3.66 9.25
C VAL A 582 10.21 3.15 7.94
N GLY A 583 10.70 1.91 7.93
CA GLY A 583 11.27 1.28 6.73
C GLY A 583 10.28 1.23 5.56
N ILE A 584 9.03 0.80 5.79
CA ILE A 584 7.97 0.78 4.77
C ILE A 584 7.64 2.22 4.31
N GLY A 585 7.42 3.13 5.26
CA GLY A 585 6.96 4.50 4.98
C GLY A 585 7.95 5.34 4.17
N LEU A 586 9.26 5.12 4.34
CA LEU A 586 10.31 5.80 3.56
C LEU A 586 10.39 5.35 2.09
N VAL A 587 9.74 4.24 1.70
CA VAL A 587 9.90 3.65 0.36
C VAL A 587 8.57 3.53 -0.40
N MET A 588 7.50 3.06 0.26
CA MET A 588 6.24 2.64 -0.36
C MET A 588 5.64 3.71 -1.29
N GLN A 589 5.60 4.95 -0.82
CA GLN A 589 5.00 6.08 -1.54
C GLN A 589 6.03 6.80 -2.44
N VAL A 590 7.33 6.63 -2.16
CA VAL A 590 8.41 7.19 -2.98
C VAL A 590 8.58 6.42 -4.30
N LEU A 591 8.41 5.09 -4.31
CA LEU A 591 8.48 4.33 -5.57
C LEU A 591 7.36 4.69 -6.55
N VAL A 592 6.15 5.00 -6.06
CA VAL A 592 5.06 5.51 -6.91
C VAL A 592 5.44 6.88 -7.50
N LEU A 593 5.99 7.79 -6.69
CA LEU A 593 6.49 9.08 -7.16
C LEU A 593 7.59 8.95 -8.23
N VAL A 594 8.53 8.02 -8.06
CA VAL A 594 9.61 7.76 -9.02
C VAL A 594 9.04 7.30 -10.36
N VAL A 595 8.14 6.31 -10.35
CA VAL A 595 7.48 5.81 -11.56
C VAL A 595 6.66 6.90 -12.25
N GLN A 596 5.96 7.75 -11.48
CA GLN A 596 5.19 8.89 -12.01
C GLN A 596 6.04 10.07 -12.54
N ASN A 597 7.33 10.17 -12.20
CA ASN A 597 8.25 11.20 -12.72
C ASN A 597 9.02 10.73 -13.97
N ASP A 598 9.20 9.42 -14.09
CA ASP A 598 9.86 8.75 -15.22
C ASP A 598 8.91 8.55 -16.42
N ALA A 599 7.63 8.24 -16.15
CA ALA A 599 6.59 8.09 -17.17
C ALA A 599 6.24 9.39 -17.91
N ARG A 600 5.71 9.24 -19.14
CA ARG A 600 5.11 10.35 -19.91
C ARG A 600 3.74 10.74 -19.33
N PRO A 601 3.27 11.99 -19.49
CA PRO A 601 1.99 12.43 -18.90
C PRO A 601 0.79 11.57 -19.30
N GLU A 602 0.79 11.06 -20.53
CA GLU A 602 -0.26 10.23 -21.14
C GLU A 602 -0.26 8.78 -20.62
N GLU A 603 0.81 8.38 -19.93
CA GLU A 603 1.02 7.03 -19.39
C GLU A 603 1.04 7.01 -17.86
N ILE A 604 0.75 8.13 -17.21
CA ILE A 604 0.79 8.26 -15.74
C ILE A 604 -0.16 7.29 -15.04
N GLY A 605 -1.35 7.03 -15.60
CA GLY A 605 -2.31 6.08 -15.04
C GLY A 605 -1.80 4.64 -15.11
N VAL A 606 -1.35 4.21 -16.29
CA VAL A 606 -0.74 2.89 -16.52
C VAL A 606 0.54 2.69 -15.71
N ALA A 607 1.40 3.70 -15.61
CA ALA A 607 2.62 3.65 -14.80
C ALA A 607 2.30 3.47 -13.31
N THR A 608 1.33 4.25 -12.80
CA THR A 608 0.86 4.18 -11.40
C THR A 608 0.18 2.84 -11.09
N SER A 609 -0.65 2.34 -12.01
CA SER A 609 -1.32 1.04 -11.86
C SER A 609 -0.33 -0.10 -11.88
N THR A 610 0.64 -0.10 -12.79
CA THR A 610 1.70 -1.12 -12.89
C THR A 610 2.51 -1.20 -11.60
N ALA A 611 2.96 -0.05 -11.04
CA ALA A 611 3.69 -0.02 -9.78
C ALA A 611 2.88 -0.54 -8.58
N THR A 612 1.57 -0.28 -8.55
CA THR A 612 0.66 -0.82 -7.53
C THR A 612 0.40 -2.32 -7.74
N PHE A 613 0.21 -2.76 -8.99
CA PHE A 613 0.00 -4.15 -9.38
C PHE A 613 1.18 -5.05 -9.01
N PHE A 614 2.40 -4.70 -9.42
CA PHE A 614 3.60 -5.48 -9.07
C PHE A 614 3.80 -5.59 -7.55
N ARG A 615 3.50 -4.53 -6.79
CA ARG A 615 3.52 -4.54 -5.32
C ARG A 615 2.44 -5.47 -4.73
N SER A 616 1.22 -5.46 -5.25
CA SER A 616 0.14 -6.33 -4.78
C SER A 616 0.41 -7.80 -5.09
N VAL A 617 0.83 -8.14 -6.31
CA VAL A 617 1.21 -9.51 -6.70
C VAL A 617 2.38 -10.00 -5.85
N GLY A 618 3.43 -9.19 -5.68
CA GLY A 618 4.54 -9.51 -4.77
C GLY A 618 4.07 -9.75 -3.33
N GLY A 619 3.06 -9.00 -2.87
CA GLY A 619 2.38 -9.23 -1.59
C GLY A 619 1.77 -10.62 -1.47
N SER A 620 1.00 -11.07 -2.46
CA SER A 620 0.41 -12.43 -2.50
C SER A 620 1.48 -13.53 -2.46
N PHE A 621 2.58 -13.37 -3.22
CA PHE A 621 3.74 -14.27 -3.11
C PHE A 621 4.35 -14.27 -1.71
N GLY A 622 4.45 -13.11 -1.05
CA GLY A 622 4.92 -12.99 0.33
C GLY A 622 4.09 -13.80 1.30
N VAL A 623 2.76 -13.66 1.28
CA VAL A 623 1.86 -14.42 2.15
C VAL A 623 2.02 -15.94 1.94
N ALA A 624 2.17 -16.40 0.69
CA ALA A 624 2.33 -17.82 0.36
C ALA A 624 3.69 -18.41 0.78
N VAL A 625 4.78 -17.70 0.47
CA VAL A 625 6.14 -18.10 0.79
C VAL A 625 6.35 -18.11 2.30
N PHE A 626 5.97 -17.02 2.99
CA PHE A 626 6.06 -16.97 4.45
C PHE A 626 5.05 -17.90 5.14
N GLY A 627 3.86 -18.10 4.57
CA GLY A 627 2.90 -19.12 5.01
C GLY A 627 3.48 -20.53 4.97
N THR A 628 4.17 -20.88 3.88
CA THR A 628 4.84 -22.20 3.72
C THR A 628 6.05 -22.34 4.65
N ILE A 629 6.87 -21.30 4.80
CA ILE A 629 8.00 -21.28 5.75
C ILE A 629 7.50 -21.40 7.19
N PHE A 630 6.41 -20.72 7.53
CA PHE A 630 5.77 -20.82 8.84
C PHE A 630 5.20 -22.23 9.09
N ALA A 631 4.41 -22.75 8.15
CA ALA A 631 3.78 -24.07 8.24
C ALA A 631 4.81 -25.19 8.42
N SER A 632 5.86 -25.20 7.59
CA SER A 632 6.92 -26.21 7.65
C SER A 632 7.74 -26.14 8.94
N ARG A 633 8.13 -24.94 9.37
CA ARG A 633 8.84 -24.76 10.66
C ARG A 633 7.97 -25.14 11.85
N LEU A 634 6.71 -24.71 11.88
CA LEU A 634 5.77 -25.05 12.96
C LEU A 634 5.53 -26.56 13.03
N ALA A 635 5.30 -27.23 11.88
CA ALA A 635 5.16 -28.68 11.83
C ALA A 635 6.39 -29.41 12.37
N GLY A 636 7.61 -28.91 12.08
CA GLY A 636 8.86 -29.44 12.65
C GLY A 636 8.97 -29.26 14.16
N GLN A 637 8.55 -28.11 14.71
CA GLN A 637 8.52 -27.89 16.17
C GLN A 637 7.45 -28.78 16.86
N LEU A 638 6.26 -28.87 16.26
CA LEU A 638 5.14 -29.67 16.77
C LEU A 638 5.27 -31.18 16.52
N ALA A 639 6.34 -31.66 15.88
CA ALA A 639 6.57 -33.08 15.60
C ALA A 639 6.59 -33.97 16.87
N HIS A 640 6.94 -33.38 18.01
CA HIS A 640 6.99 -34.03 19.33
C HIS A 640 5.64 -34.03 20.07
N PHE A 641 4.62 -33.32 19.55
CA PHE A 641 3.33 -33.17 20.21
C PHE A 641 2.38 -34.34 19.86
N PRO A 642 1.43 -34.71 20.73
CA PRO A 642 0.43 -35.71 20.41
C PRO A 642 -0.37 -35.34 19.15
N ARG A 643 -0.59 -36.31 18.24
CA ARG A 643 -1.36 -36.08 16.99
C ARG A 643 -2.80 -35.59 17.23
N SER A 644 -3.37 -35.87 18.41
CA SER A 644 -4.68 -35.37 18.85
C SER A 644 -4.68 -33.89 19.30
N VAL A 645 -3.51 -33.27 19.38
CA VAL A 645 -3.33 -31.82 19.59
C VAL A 645 -3.07 -31.12 18.26
N THR A 646 -2.12 -31.63 17.47
CA THR A 646 -1.73 -30.98 16.20
C THR A 646 -2.86 -30.94 15.19
N THR A 647 -3.71 -31.98 15.11
CA THR A 647 -4.92 -31.98 14.27
C THR A 647 -6.00 -30.98 14.70
N ARG A 648 -5.99 -30.51 15.97
CA ARG A 648 -6.96 -29.51 16.49
C ARG A 648 -6.48 -28.06 16.39
N LEU A 649 -5.22 -27.83 16.02
CA LEU A 649 -4.64 -26.48 15.87
C LEU A 649 -4.68 -25.94 14.43
N GLY A 650 -4.98 -26.80 13.46
CA GLY A 650 -4.86 -26.47 12.04
C GLY A 650 -3.40 -26.41 11.55
N SER A 651 -3.20 -25.92 10.33
CA SER A 651 -1.91 -25.83 9.66
C SER A 651 -1.63 -24.43 9.12
N GLY A 652 -0.35 -24.06 9.07
CA GLY A 652 0.11 -22.85 8.41
C GLY A 652 -0.59 -21.57 8.86
N VAL A 653 -1.13 -20.81 7.91
CA VAL A 653 -1.75 -19.50 8.14
C VAL A 653 -3.15 -19.63 8.79
N HIS A 654 -3.78 -20.81 8.72
CA HIS A 654 -5.13 -21.06 9.26
C HIS A 654 -5.16 -21.43 10.75
N LEU A 655 -4.05 -21.23 11.48
CA LEU A 655 -3.92 -21.53 12.90
C LEU A 655 -4.81 -20.59 13.74
N ASN A 656 -5.96 -21.09 14.19
CA ASN A 656 -6.98 -20.30 14.86
C ASN A 656 -6.56 -19.89 16.29
N PRO A 657 -6.39 -18.59 16.61
CA PRO A 657 -5.96 -18.15 17.93
C PRO A 657 -6.94 -18.45 19.07
N ALA A 658 -8.23 -18.62 18.78
CA ALA A 658 -9.20 -19.03 19.79
C ALA A 658 -9.03 -20.52 20.16
N GLN A 659 -8.85 -21.40 19.16
CA GLN A 659 -8.63 -22.84 19.40
C GLN A 659 -7.32 -23.09 20.18
N ALA A 660 -6.26 -22.33 19.89
CA ALA A 660 -5.00 -22.41 20.64
C ALA A 660 -5.17 -22.07 22.14
N ARG A 661 -6.03 -21.11 22.50
CA ARG A 661 -6.31 -20.74 23.90
C ARG A 661 -7.05 -21.82 24.70
N HIS A 662 -7.66 -22.78 24.02
CA HIS A 662 -8.30 -23.94 24.64
C HIS A 662 -7.38 -25.16 24.78
N LEU A 663 -6.08 -25.02 24.49
CA LEU A 663 -5.09 -26.04 24.83
C LEU A 663 -4.96 -26.21 26.36
N PRO A 664 -4.73 -27.46 26.86
CA PRO A 664 -4.35 -27.67 28.25
C PRO A 664 -3.10 -26.85 28.61
N ALA A 665 -3.07 -26.25 29.81
CA ALA A 665 -2.01 -25.33 30.22
C ALA A 665 -0.58 -25.91 30.08
N ALA A 666 -0.42 -27.21 30.36
CA ALA A 666 0.84 -27.94 30.20
C ALA A 666 1.36 -28.02 28.75
N ILE A 667 0.48 -27.87 27.75
CA ILE A 667 0.81 -27.95 26.31
C ILE A 667 0.82 -26.55 25.68
N HIS A 668 0.02 -25.62 26.23
CA HIS A 668 -0.08 -24.25 25.75
C HIS A 668 1.25 -23.48 25.82
N ALA A 669 2.03 -23.65 26.88
CA ALA A 669 3.33 -22.99 27.04
C ALA A 669 4.33 -23.40 25.94
N ASP A 670 4.46 -24.71 25.70
CA ASP A 670 5.36 -25.27 24.69
C ASP A 670 4.87 -24.93 23.27
N PHE A 671 3.56 -24.93 23.05
CA PHE A 671 2.96 -24.48 21.79
C PHE A 671 3.33 -23.02 21.48
N LEU A 672 3.27 -22.10 22.45
CA LEU A 672 3.67 -20.71 22.25
C LEU A 672 5.18 -20.57 21.94
N GLN A 673 6.03 -21.43 22.52
CA GLN A 673 7.46 -21.46 22.19
C GLN A 673 7.70 -21.97 20.77
N ALA A 674 7.07 -23.08 20.38
CA ALA A 674 7.10 -23.63 19.02
C ALA A 674 6.63 -22.60 17.98
N PHE A 675 5.53 -21.90 18.28
CA PHE A 675 4.97 -20.83 17.47
C PHE A 675 5.94 -19.65 17.30
N ALA A 676 6.53 -19.15 18.40
CA ALA A 676 7.51 -18.07 18.35
C ALA A 676 8.79 -18.47 17.59
N HIS A 677 9.24 -19.73 17.72
CA HIS A 677 10.40 -20.24 16.98
C HIS A 677 10.12 -20.39 15.47
N ALA A 678 8.89 -20.74 15.08
CA ALA A 678 8.47 -20.73 13.68
C ALA A 678 8.49 -19.30 13.10
N LEU A 679 7.97 -18.31 13.84
CA LEU A 679 8.00 -16.90 13.45
C LEU A 679 9.41 -16.31 13.33
N HIS A 680 10.34 -16.66 14.21
CA HIS A 680 11.75 -16.26 14.09
C HIS A 680 12.30 -16.57 12.68
N GLY A 681 11.99 -17.76 12.16
CA GLY A 681 12.34 -18.16 10.80
C GLY A 681 11.66 -17.35 9.70
N VAL A 682 10.38 -17.00 9.86
CA VAL A 682 9.64 -16.14 8.93
C VAL A 682 10.29 -14.76 8.83
N PHE A 683 10.61 -14.14 9.96
CA PHE A 683 11.19 -12.79 9.97
C PHE A 683 12.65 -12.76 9.45
N LEU A 684 13.44 -13.82 9.67
CA LEU A 684 14.77 -13.95 9.02
C LEU A 684 14.67 -14.10 7.49
N TRP A 685 13.74 -14.90 6.98
CA TRP A 685 13.49 -14.94 5.53
C TRP A 685 12.94 -13.60 5.01
N GLY A 686 12.12 -12.90 5.81
CA GLY A 686 11.67 -11.54 5.54
C GLY A 686 12.81 -10.52 5.47
N MET A 687 13.84 -10.65 6.30
CA MET A 687 15.08 -9.86 6.25
C MET A 687 15.84 -10.12 4.94
N ALA A 688 15.99 -11.39 4.54
CA ALA A 688 16.62 -11.75 3.27
C ALA A 688 15.85 -11.19 2.06
N MET A 689 14.52 -11.27 2.07
CA MET A 689 13.68 -10.69 1.02
C MET A 689 13.72 -9.15 1.02
N ALA A 690 13.86 -8.49 2.17
CA ALA A 690 14.04 -7.05 2.29
C ALA A 690 15.45 -6.56 1.86
N ALA A 691 16.46 -7.44 1.85
CA ALA A 691 17.80 -7.11 1.35
C ALA A 691 17.85 -6.96 -0.19
N VAL A 692 16.97 -7.67 -0.92
CA VAL A 692 16.86 -7.55 -2.39
C VAL A 692 16.52 -6.11 -2.84
N PRO A 693 15.45 -5.46 -2.35
CA PRO A 693 15.16 -4.07 -2.72
C PRO A 693 16.20 -3.09 -2.20
N PHE A 694 16.94 -3.40 -1.13
CA PHE A 694 18.09 -2.58 -0.72
C PHE A 694 19.20 -2.59 -1.77
N VAL A 695 19.61 -3.76 -2.29
CA VAL A 695 20.58 -3.84 -3.40
C VAL A 695 20.04 -3.18 -4.68
N LEU A 696 18.76 -3.39 -5.02
CA LEU A 696 18.13 -2.74 -6.17
C LEU A 696 18.07 -1.20 -6.03
N SER A 697 17.93 -0.67 -4.81
CA SER A 697 17.89 0.78 -4.57
C SER A 697 19.18 1.50 -4.99
N TRP A 698 20.32 0.80 -4.99
CA TRP A 698 21.59 1.33 -5.47
C TRP A 698 21.62 1.44 -6.99
N LEU A 699 20.99 0.49 -7.70
CA LEU A 699 20.85 0.47 -9.17
C LEU A 699 19.86 1.51 -9.71
N LEU A 700 19.00 2.07 -8.85
CA LEU A 700 18.06 3.13 -9.22
C LEU A 700 18.81 4.39 -9.63
N LYS A 701 18.65 4.83 -10.89
CA LYS A 701 19.20 6.13 -11.34
C LYS A 701 18.30 7.26 -10.82
N GLU A 702 18.90 8.31 -10.29
CA GLU A 702 18.15 9.51 -9.91
C GLU A 702 17.91 10.38 -11.16
N VAL A 703 16.64 10.64 -11.44
CA VAL A 703 16.18 11.55 -12.50
C VAL A 703 15.66 12.80 -11.79
N PRO A 704 16.04 14.03 -12.19
CA PRO A 704 15.57 15.23 -11.52
C PRO A 704 14.05 15.33 -11.56
N LEU A 705 13.44 15.76 -10.44
CA LEU A 705 12.00 15.99 -10.36
C LEU A 705 11.61 17.20 -11.22
N ARG A 706 10.69 17.03 -12.16
CA ARG A 706 10.24 18.14 -13.03
C ARG A 706 9.52 19.21 -12.19
N THR A 707 9.82 20.48 -12.48
CA THR A 707 9.25 21.65 -11.78
C THR A 707 7.91 22.10 -12.36
N THR A 708 7.66 21.82 -13.65
CA THR A 708 6.42 22.12 -14.37
C THR A 708 5.61 20.85 -14.66
N LEU A 709 4.30 21.02 -14.86
CA LEU A 709 3.46 20.01 -15.51
C LEU A 709 3.73 20.05 -17.02
N GLY A 710 3.79 18.89 -17.68
CA GLY A 710 4.19 18.77 -19.10
C GLY A 710 3.39 19.68 -20.02
N GLN A 711 2.06 19.63 -19.90
CA GLN A 711 1.13 20.49 -20.64
C GLN A 711 1.40 21.98 -20.47
N THR A 712 1.84 22.47 -19.31
CA THR A 712 2.20 23.89 -19.18
C THR A 712 3.52 24.22 -19.88
N ALA A 713 4.48 23.28 -19.94
CA ALA A 713 5.73 23.49 -20.67
C ALA A 713 5.46 23.56 -22.19
N GLU A 714 4.63 22.65 -22.72
CA GLU A 714 4.21 22.65 -24.11
C GLU A 714 3.37 23.88 -24.45
N LEU A 715 2.33 24.20 -23.67
CA LEU A 715 1.51 25.40 -23.87
C LEU A 715 2.34 26.69 -23.75
N SER A 716 3.36 26.74 -22.88
CA SER A 716 4.25 27.91 -22.79
C SER A 716 5.21 28.00 -23.98
N ALA A 717 5.67 26.87 -24.52
CA ALA A 717 6.51 26.83 -25.71
C ALA A 717 5.72 27.17 -26.98
N GLU A 718 4.48 26.69 -27.09
CA GLU A 718 3.56 27.01 -28.18
C GLU A 718 3.09 28.48 -28.10
N GLN A 719 2.80 28.99 -26.89
CA GLN A 719 2.55 30.43 -26.70
C GLN A 719 3.78 31.29 -26.98
N ALA A 720 5.00 30.84 -26.65
CA ALA A 720 6.23 31.54 -27.01
C ALA A 720 6.45 31.54 -28.53
N ALA A 721 6.24 30.41 -29.21
CA ALA A 721 6.31 30.32 -30.67
C ALA A 721 5.20 31.15 -31.37
N ALA A 722 4.01 31.24 -30.77
CA ALA A 722 2.92 32.08 -31.25
C ALA A 722 3.13 33.58 -30.98
N ALA A 723 3.86 33.94 -29.92
CA ALA A 723 4.25 35.30 -29.60
C ALA A 723 5.52 35.76 -30.37
N ALA A 724 6.36 34.82 -30.80
CA ALA A 724 7.55 35.12 -31.60
C ALA A 724 7.19 35.83 -32.91
N THR A 725 7.95 36.87 -33.22
CA THR A 725 7.79 37.72 -34.41
C THR A 725 8.14 36.97 -35.71
N PRO A 726 7.73 37.46 -36.89
CA PRO A 726 8.01 36.79 -38.17
C PRO A 726 9.51 36.51 -38.40
N ASP A 727 10.38 37.45 -38.03
CA ASP A 727 11.85 37.30 -38.16
C ASP A 727 12.42 36.24 -37.23
N GLU A 728 11.92 36.15 -35.98
CA GLU A 728 12.32 35.09 -35.04
C GLU A 728 11.91 33.69 -35.54
N ARG A 729 10.76 33.57 -36.21
CA ARG A 729 10.32 32.30 -36.82
C ARG A 729 11.17 31.91 -38.03
N LEU A 730 11.63 32.87 -38.83
CA LEU A 730 12.56 32.63 -39.93
C LEU A 730 13.94 32.19 -39.41
N LEU A 731 14.44 32.82 -38.34
CA LEU A 731 15.69 32.41 -37.69
C LEU A 731 15.60 31.01 -37.06
N ALA A 732 14.45 30.64 -36.49
CA ALA A 732 14.21 29.32 -35.90
C ALA A 732 14.03 28.18 -36.94
N THR A 733 13.78 28.48 -38.21
CA THR A 733 13.52 27.49 -39.28
C THR A 733 14.67 27.35 -40.29
N ALA A 734 15.74 28.13 -40.16
CA ALA A 734 16.92 28.03 -41.02
C ALA A 734 17.69 26.71 -40.79
N PRO A 735 17.88 25.84 -41.80
CA PRO A 735 18.65 24.61 -41.64
C PRO A 735 20.13 24.93 -41.41
N GLY A 736 20.66 24.50 -40.26
CA GLY A 736 22.03 24.77 -39.86
C GLY A 736 23.06 24.13 -40.80
N ARG A 737 24.01 24.94 -41.29
CA ARG A 737 25.22 24.41 -41.96
C ARG A 737 25.98 23.47 -41.01
N PRO A 738 26.55 22.36 -41.51
CA PRO A 738 27.43 21.53 -40.71
C PRO A 738 28.65 22.34 -40.25
N ARG A 739 29.03 22.17 -38.98
CA ARG A 739 30.34 22.62 -38.48
C ARG A 739 31.33 21.48 -38.64
N HIS A 740 32.46 21.78 -39.25
CA HIS A 740 33.71 21.03 -39.06
C HIS A 740 34.29 21.36 -37.67
#